data_AF-S9NZV3-F1
#
_entry.id   AF-S9NZV3-F1
#
_cell.length_a   1.000
_cell.length_b   1.000
_cell.length_c   1.000
_cell.angle_alpha   90.00
_cell.angle_beta   90.00
_cell.angle_gamma   90.00
#
_symmetry.space_group_name_H-M   'P 1'
#
loop_
_entity.id
_entity.type
_entity.pdbx_description
1 polymer ?
#
loop_
_entity_poly.entity_id
_entity_poly.type
_entity_poly.pdbx_seq_one_letter_code
_entity_poly.pdbx_strand_id
1 'polypeptide(L)'
;MSHPSFSLRFLPLLLCLASWMPARPAHAQQYQDPSMLEPEEMAMPSDSDSEEDEEGRPARGRGKKGKGRKGQEDEAQDEAANAAEQDAGVVVAPAPAAPAAPTVPEPVARPPPAPILTPRISDADLQAAWVKWRDAVAALDSEAARAAQQELVTLREDVAALDLESFSVGFIRAAEGRRKAHDEAGALRLVEQAAALSPNLPYARLALAQAYAERSPEAVGKYSRELRAALELMLRDPRYRRPVLADLGTVVLMALLATAAVVVGVLFVRRVRFLLHDFHHVFPRASAHWQSTALAVLLLFGTPLALRWGVVPTLLLLLGSVSFYLSRSERVVATLLLALAALVPLAAGKLAQSAVFAGTVAEDVYVLEHGGIDAEPVAQRVRVRHEKKQASFAELFALGRFEARRGQMPEAIAHYKAAMALRAGHAPLMTNLGNALLATGDMGGATRLYTQALSADPGLAAPAFNLAEVYRRRAAVAPDSEISAQNQKARDALETAGRLDRELLMWERPPDDRLTMNRLLLAPVLPLTDLPVIEDTSLAERVEAQLSSRLLGGGSGISAWGPLVLGALLVAMLGLARGIFNPSHECEKCGRPVCRRCDKELGVASKLCAQCVNVFSRKIVVEARVRARKHIEIERNRQWASGVSYVFGGLVSGAGHLFNGLAVRGTLYAFLFLLGVAGLVLRSGVLRSPYGEVPMYLKLAPLLLLLIPLHLLSLRGLYRRQNE
;
A
#
# COMPACT_ATOMS: atom_id res chain seq x y z
N MET A 1 -55.41 20.27 -24.12
CA MET A 1 -54.06 19.66 -24.12
C MET A 1 -53.06 20.76 -24.42
N SER A 2 -52.01 20.91 -23.62
CA SER A 2 -50.92 21.87 -23.85
C SER A 2 -49.81 21.63 -22.81
N HIS A 3 -48.74 20.92 -23.19
CA HIS A 3 -47.60 20.67 -22.31
C HIS A 3 -46.60 21.84 -22.39
N PRO A 4 -46.25 22.49 -21.26
CA PRO A 4 -45.03 23.29 -21.19
C PRO A 4 -43.84 22.34 -21.07
N SER A 5 -43.25 21.96 -22.20
CA SER A 5 -42.06 21.10 -22.26
C SER A 5 -40.82 21.83 -21.73
N PHE A 6 -40.55 21.73 -20.44
CA PHE A 6 -39.37 22.35 -19.84
C PHE A 6 -38.13 21.45 -20.04
N SER A 7 -37.14 21.96 -20.78
CA SER A 7 -36.05 21.17 -21.33
C SER A 7 -34.99 20.73 -20.30
N LEU A 8 -34.51 19.48 -20.43
CA LEU A 8 -33.45 18.83 -19.64
C LEU A 8 -32.02 19.42 -19.82
N ARG A 9 -31.89 20.71 -20.13
CA ARG A 9 -30.64 21.39 -20.52
C ARG A 9 -29.59 21.56 -19.41
N PHE A 10 -29.86 21.15 -18.17
CA PHE A 10 -28.90 21.20 -17.06
C PHE A 10 -28.18 19.88 -16.75
N LEU A 11 -28.63 18.75 -17.30
CA LEU A 11 -27.92 17.47 -17.15
C LEU A 11 -26.46 17.49 -17.68
N PRO A 12 -26.13 18.10 -18.85
CA PRO A 12 -24.74 18.16 -19.30
C PRO A 12 -23.84 19.00 -18.41
N LEU A 13 -24.38 19.95 -17.62
CA LEU A 13 -23.55 20.81 -16.75
C LEU A 13 -22.86 20.03 -15.62
N LEU A 14 -23.48 18.93 -15.16
CA LEU A 14 -22.88 18.01 -14.17
C LEU A 14 -21.84 17.08 -14.82
N LEU A 15 -22.01 16.73 -16.09
CA LEU A 15 -21.04 15.91 -16.83
C LEU A 15 -19.80 16.73 -17.25
N CYS A 16 -19.95 18.03 -17.55
CA CYS A 16 -18.83 18.92 -17.87
C CYS A 16 -17.81 19.07 -16.72
N LEU A 17 -18.20 18.80 -15.47
CA LEU A 17 -17.28 18.78 -14.33
C LEU A 17 -16.36 17.54 -14.32
N ALA A 18 -16.76 16.44 -14.95
CA ALA A 18 -15.92 15.26 -15.13
C ALA A 18 -14.91 15.45 -16.29
N SER A 19 -15.31 16.15 -17.36
CA SER A 19 -14.44 16.43 -18.51
C SER A 19 -13.42 17.56 -18.29
N TRP A 20 -13.28 18.06 -17.05
CA TRP A 20 -12.27 19.06 -16.66
C TRP A 20 -10.98 18.45 -16.07
N MET A 21 -10.86 17.12 -16.07
CA MET A 21 -9.56 16.46 -16.00
C MET A 21 -9.00 16.26 -17.43
N PRO A 22 -8.06 17.10 -17.91
CA PRO A 22 -7.19 16.68 -18.99
C PRO A 22 -6.31 15.55 -18.45
N ALA A 23 -6.71 14.31 -18.72
CA ALA A 23 -5.87 13.13 -18.56
C ALA A 23 -4.74 13.17 -19.61
N ARG A 24 -3.88 14.19 -19.52
CA ARG A 24 -2.53 14.09 -20.06
C ARG A 24 -1.92 12.82 -19.44
N PRO A 25 -1.37 11.88 -20.21
CA PRO A 25 -0.45 10.93 -19.61
C PRO A 25 0.63 11.77 -18.92
N ALA A 26 0.74 11.65 -17.60
CA ALA A 26 1.89 12.21 -16.90
C ALA A 26 3.11 11.58 -17.56
N HIS A 27 4.01 12.40 -18.12
CA HIS A 27 5.10 11.90 -18.96
C HIS A 27 5.86 10.86 -18.17
N ALA A 28 5.72 9.61 -18.61
CA ALA A 28 6.26 8.52 -17.85
C ALA A 28 7.78 8.58 -18.01
N GLN A 29 8.49 8.74 -16.90
CA GLN A 29 9.60 7.82 -16.64
C GLN A 29 8.97 6.44 -16.43
N GLN A 30 8.47 5.89 -17.54
CA GLN A 30 8.36 4.46 -17.72
C GLN A 30 9.80 4.00 -17.54
N TYR A 31 10.03 3.16 -16.52
CA TYR A 31 11.30 2.47 -16.37
C TYR A 31 11.40 1.53 -17.58
N GLN A 32 11.91 2.07 -18.68
CA GLN A 32 12.19 1.37 -19.94
C GLN A 32 13.50 0.62 -19.72
N ASP A 33 13.39 -0.46 -18.95
CA ASP A 33 14.44 -1.45 -18.85
C ASP A 33 14.81 -1.94 -20.26
N PRO A 34 16.08 -1.86 -20.69
CA PRO A 34 16.52 -2.45 -21.95
C PRO A 34 16.35 -3.99 -22.00
N SER A 35 15.90 -4.65 -20.92
CA SER A 35 15.52 -6.06 -20.89
C SER A 35 14.16 -6.41 -21.51
N MET A 36 13.28 -5.42 -21.81
CA MET A 36 11.89 -5.70 -22.19
C MET A 36 11.72 -6.29 -23.60
N LEU A 37 11.52 -7.61 -23.69
CA LEU A 37 10.93 -8.30 -24.85
C LEU A 37 9.38 -8.27 -24.79
N GLU A 38 8.73 -8.45 -25.94
CA GLU A 38 7.27 -8.66 -26.02
C GLU A 38 6.90 -10.08 -25.49
N PRO A 39 5.73 -10.27 -24.84
CA PRO A 39 5.34 -11.58 -24.28
C PRO A 39 5.21 -12.71 -25.31
N GLU A 40 5.06 -12.37 -26.59
CA GLU A 40 4.90 -13.31 -27.69
C GLU A 40 6.25 -13.75 -28.28
N GLU A 41 7.33 -12.99 -28.06
CA GLU A 41 8.71 -13.36 -28.43
C GLU A 41 9.34 -14.38 -27.44
N MET A 42 8.73 -14.55 -26.26
CA MET A 42 9.17 -15.49 -25.21
C MET A 42 8.34 -16.78 -25.16
N ALA A 43 7.44 -16.99 -26.13
CA ALA A 43 6.57 -18.16 -26.20
C ALA A 43 7.28 -19.37 -26.83
N MET A 44 8.00 -20.11 -26.00
CA MET A 44 8.53 -21.44 -26.35
C MET A 44 7.39 -22.41 -26.69
N PRO A 45 7.56 -23.30 -27.68
CA PRO A 45 6.71 -24.48 -27.82
C PRO A 45 6.72 -25.35 -26.56
N SER A 46 5.65 -26.10 -26.33
CA SER A 46 5.59 -27.13 -25.30
C SER A 46 6.37 -28.37 -25.72
N ASP A 47 7.18 -28.91 -24.81
CA ASP A 47 7.66 -30.30 -24.91
C ASP A 47 6.47 -31.25 -24.66
N SER A 48 5.75 -31.63 -25.72
CA SER A 48 4.76 -32.71 -25.71
C SER A 48 5.29 -33.96 -26.40
N ASP A 49 4.64 -35.10 -26.13
CA ASP A 49 4.73 -36.33 -26.92
C ASP A 49 6.04 -37.12 -26.79
N SER A 50 6.36 -37.52 -25.55
CA SER A 50 6.90 -38.86 -25.29
C SER A 50 5.80 -39.73 -24.68
N GLU A 51 4.95 -40.32 -25.54
CA GLU A 51 3.84 -41.18 -25.13
C GLU A 51 4.36 -42.49 -24.50
N GLU A 52 3.84 -42.85 -23.32
CA GLU A 52 4.04 -44.18 -22.71
C GLU A 52 2.96 -45.15 -23.23
N ASP A 53 3.29 -45.93 -24.26
CA ASP A 53 2.40 -46.93 -24.85
C ASP A 53 2.56 -48.31 -24.16
N GLU A 54 1.45 -48.95 -23.79
CA GLU A 54 1.44 -50.15 -22.92
C GLU A 54 1.76 -51.50 -23.61
N GLU A 55 2.22 -52.45 -22.78
CA GLU A 55 2.27 -53.92 -22.94
C GLU A 55 2.10 -54.58 -24.34
N GLY A 56 3.22 -54.98 -24.97
CA GLY A 56 3.23 -55.83 -26.19
C GLY A 56 4.20 -57.03 -26.13
N ARG A 57 3.69 -58.24 -25.86
CA ARG A 57 4.47 -59.51 -25.85
C ARG A 57 5.18 -59.81 -27.18
N PRO A 58 6.38 -60.44 -27.11
CA PRO A 58 6.49 -61.82 -27.61
C PRO A 58 7.29 -62.78 -26.69
N ALA A 59 7.42 -64.05 -27.08
CA ALA A 59 8.05 -65.11 -26.26
C ALA A 59 9.03 -66.01 -27.04
N ARG A 60 9.93 -66.68 -26.30
CA ARG A 60 10.92 -67.74 -26.70
C ARG A 60 12.16 -67.27 -27.49
N GLY A 61 13.38 -67.61 -27.02
CA GLY A 61 14.62 -67.20 -27.72
C GLY A 61 16.01 -67.79 -27.36
N ARG A 62 16.15 -68.96 -26.70
CA ARG A 62 17.41 -69.75 -26.55
C ARG A 62 18.76 -69.05 -26.16
N GLY A 63 19.23 -69.32 -24.93
CA GLY A 63 20.66 -69.56 -24.60
C GLY A 63 21.47 -68.36 -24.06
N LYS A 64 22.62 -68.55 -23.38
CA LYS A 64 23.41 -69.78 -23.11
C LYS A 64 24.17 -69.65 -21.75
N LYS A 65 24.54 -70.78 -21.14
CA LYS A 65 25.24 -71.00 -19.84
C LYS A 65 26.42 -70.04 -19.55
N GLY A 66 26.79 -69.70 -18.30
CA GLY A 66 26.22 -70.04 -16.97
C GLY A 66 27.29 -70.29 -15.85
N LYS A 67 26.86 -70.53 -14.60
CA LYS A 67 27.64 -70.68 -13.32
C LYS A 67 28.32 -69.38 -12.84
N GLY A 68 28.49 -69.04 -11.55
CA GLY A 68 28.26 -69.69 -10.22
C GLY A 68 29.31 -69.11 -9.23
N ARG A 69 29.20 -69.10 -7.88
CA ARG A 69 28.32 -69.79 -6.92
C ARG A 69 28.39 -69.09 -5.53
N LYS A 70 27.25 -68.55 -5.08
CA LYS A 70 26.57 -68.62 -3.76
C LYS A 70 27.33 -68.83 -2.41
N GLY A 71 26.90 -68.05 -1.41
CA GLY A 71 27.01 -68.20 0.07
C GLY A 71 26.81 -66.82 0.73
N GLN A 72 25.63 -66.42 1.23
CA GLN A 72 24.93 -66.79 2.50
C GLN A 72 25.70 -66.30 3.74
N GLU A 73 25.20 -65.29 4.47
CA GLU A 73 24.18 -65.34 5.56
C GLU A 73 24.78 -65.97 6.84
N ASP A 74 24.54 -65.50 8.08
CA ASP A 74 23.89 -64.28 8.61
C ASP A 74 24.26 -64.13 10.11
N GLU A 75 24.07 -62.92 10.69
CA GLU A 75 23.91 -62.63 12.14
C GLU A 75 24.97 -63.18 13.14
N ALA A 76 24.85 -62.96 14.46
CA ALA A 76 24.86 -61.66 15.16
C ALA A 76 25.37 -61.86 16.61
N GLN A 77 25.98 -60.82 17.19
CA GLN A 77 26.20 -60.55 18.63
C GLN A 77 26.74 -61.67 19.56
N ASP A 78 27.83 -61.37 20.28
CA ASP A 78 28.06 -61.89 21.64
C ASP A 78 28.87 -60.86 22.45
N GLU A 79 28.61 -60.74 23.76
CA GLU A 79 29.19 -59.70 24.63
C GLU A 79 29.44 -60.20 26.07
N ALA A 80 30.37 -59.53 26.77
CA ALA A 80 30.70 -59.64 28.19
C ALA A 80 31.49 -60.88 28.67
N ALA A 81 32.43 -60.62 29.58
CA ALA A 81 33.31 -61.60 30.23
C ALA A 81 32.94 -61.78 31.72
N ASN A 82 33.54 -62.77 32.42
CA ASN A 82 34.23 -62.50 33.70
C ASN A 82 34.97 -63.69 34.38
N ALA A 83 36.02 -63.30 35.13
CA ALA A 83 36.49 -63.81 36.44
C ALA A 83 37.33 -65.12 36.61
N ALA A 84 38.00 -65.14 37.78
CA ALA A 84 38.94 -66.12 38.39
C ALA A 84 40.35 -66.25 37.75
N GLU A 85 41.52 -66.15 38.44
CA GLU A 85 42.00 -66.60 39.78
C GLU A 85 42.35 -68.10 39.88
N GLN A 86 43.44 -68.59 40.50
CA GLN A 86 44.83 -68.09 40.76
C GLN A 86 45.80 -69.27 40.37
N ASP A 87 47.13 -69.36 40.58
CA ASP A 87 48.29 -68.58 41.10
C ASP A 87 49.56 -69.18 40.39
N ALA A 88 50.87 -68.99 40.68
CA ALA A 88 51.69 -68.26 41.65
C ALA A 88 53.13 -68.03 41.09
N GLY A 89 53.95 -67.18 41.71
CA GLY A 89 55.42 -67.18 41.49
C GLY A 89 56.16 -65.87 41.77
N VAL A 90 57.03 -65.83 42.78
CA VAL A 90 57.71 -64.60 43.27
C VAL A 90 59.20 -64.58 42.94
N VAL A 91 59.69 -63.50 42.30
CA VAL A 91 61.08 -63.01 42.43
C VAL A 91 61.10 -61.47 42.49
N VAL A 92 62.02 -60.94 43.30
CA VAL A 92 62.19 -59.54 43.74
C VAL A 92 62.60 -58.57 42.61
N ALA A 93 62.20 -57.29 42.73
CA ALA A 93 62.50 -56.21 41.77
C ALA A 93 63.61 -55.23 42.24
N PRO A 94 64.28 -54.52 41.31
CA PRO A 94 65.00 -53.27 41.58
C PRO A 94 64.10 -52.03 41.45
N ALA A 95 64.55 -50.88 41.97
CA ALA A 95 63.75 -49.65 42.06
C ALA A 95 63.57 -48.91 40.70
N PRO A 96 62.47 -48.15 40.51
CA PRO A 96 62.20 -47.42 39.28
C PRO A 96 63.10 -46.19 39.10
N ALA A 97 63.48 -45.91 37.85
CA ALA A 97 64.03 -44.62 37.46
C ALA A 97 62.95 -43.52 37.52
N ALA A 98 63.36 -42.28 37.75
CA ALA A 98 62.44 -41.15 37.79
C ALA A 98 61.71 -40.96 36.44
N PRO A 99 60.43 -40.56 36.42
CA PRO A 99 59.71 -40.30 35.19
C PRO A 99 60.38 -39.14 34.44
N ALA A 100 60.66 -39.34 33.15
CA ALA A 100 61.07 -38.25 32.28
C ALA A 100 59.98 -37.17 32.28
N ALA A 101 60.37 -35.90 32.39
CA ALA A 101 59.43 -34.79 32.27
C ALA A 101 58.72 -34.89 30.89
N PRO A 102 57.40 -34.65 30.81
CA PRO A 102 56.69 -34.73 29.55
C PRO A 102 57.31 -33.72 28.57
N THR A 103 57.87 -34.23 27.47
CA THR A 103 58.32 -33.40 26.37
C THR A 103 57.12 -32.61 25.86
N VAL A 104 57.09 -31.30 26.15
CA VAL A 104 56.12 -30.38 25.58
C VAL A 104 56.18 -30.57 24.05
N PRO A 105 55.09 -30.98 23.39
CA PRO A 105 55.11 -31.17 21.95
C PRO A 105 55.56 -29.86 21.29
N GLU A 106 56.48 -29.94 20.33
CA GLU A 106 56.81 -28.76 19.53
C GLU A 106 55.52 -28.21 18.90
N PRO A 107 55.29 -26.89 18.93
CA PRO A 107 54.03 -26.32 18.46
C PRO A 107 53.87 -26.59 16.97
N VAL A 108 53.00 -27.55 16.65
CA VAL A 108 52.71 -27.95 15.27
C VAL A 108 52.28 -26.71 14.49
N ALA A 109 53.05 -26.37 13.46
CA ALA A 109 52.79 -25.21 12.62
C ALA A 109 51.53 -25.45 11.75
N ARG A 110 50.36 -25.22 12.36
CA ARG A 110 49.05 -25.34 11.72
C ARG A 110 48.97 -24.34 10.54
N PRO A 111 48.45 -24.75 9.37
CA PRO A 111 48.25 -23.83 8.26
C PRO A 111 47.26 -22.72 8.66
N PRO A 112 47.37 -21.51 8.07
CA PRO A 112 46.40 -20.45 8.31
C PRO A 112 44.99 -20.89 7.89
N PRO A 113 43.92 -20.37 8.54
CA PRO A 113 42.57 -20.81 8.27
C PRO A 113 42.14 -20.27 6.90
N ALA A 114 41.38 -21.06 6.14
CA ALA A 114 40.94 -20.69 4.79
C ALA A 114 40.38 -19.25 4.78
N PRO A 115 40.88 -18.35 3.91
CA PRO A 115 40.50 -16.94 3.94
C PRO A 115 39.00 -16.78 3.70
N ILE A 116 38.40 -15.77 4.33
CA ILE A 116 37.02 -15.41 3.99
C ILE A 116 37.05 -14.82 2.59
N LEU A 117 36.38 -15.48 1.64
CA LEU A 117 36.32 -15.03 0.27
C LEU A 117 35.34 -13.85 0.18
N THR A 118 35.83 -12.70 -0.27
CA THR A 118 34.95 -11.57 -0.61
C THR A 118 34.42 -11.77 -2.03
N PRO A 119 33.10 -11.91 -2.23
CA PRO A 119 32.53 -12.10 -3.56
C PRO A 119 32.76 -10.84 -4.40
N ARG A 120 33.26 -11.03 -5.62
CA ARG A 120 33.55 -9.95 -6.59
C ARG A 120 32.45 -9.80 -7.66
N ILE A 121 31.25 -10.29 -7.35
CA ILE A 121 30.11 -10.32 -8.26
C ILE A 121 29.57 -8.89 -8.41
N SER A 122 29.32 -8.52 -9.66
CA SER A 122 28.80 -7.22 -10.06
C SER A 122 27.43 -7.33 -10.72
N ASP A 123 26.76 -6.19 -10.88
CA ASP A 123 25.50 -6.09 -11.61
C ASP A 123 25.63 -6.54 -13.08
N ALA A 124 26.84 -6.46 -13.64
CA ALA A 124 27.13 -6.96 -14.99
C ALA A 124 27.19 -8.50 -15.07
N ASP A 125 27.59 -9.20 -14.01
CA ASP A 125 27.59 -10.67 -13.96
C ASP A 125 26.15 -11.20 -13.85
N LEU A 126 25.32 -10.53 -13.03
CA LEU A 126 23.88 -10.76 -12.95
C LEU A 126 23.19 -10.53 -14.30
N GLN A 127 23.52 -9.42 -14.97
CA GLN A 127 22.98 -9.12 -16.30
C GLN A 127 23.49 -10.12 -17.37
N ALA A 128 24.72 -10.62 -17.26
CA ALA A 128 25.24 -11.64 -18.18
C ALA A 128 24.49 -12.97 -18.02
N ALA A 129 24.19 -13.40 -16.79
CA ALA A 129 23.38 -14.59 -16.54
C ALA A 129 21.93 -14.44 -17.06
N TRP A 130 21.34 -13.24 -16.95
CA TRP A 130 20.05 -12.93 -17.56
C TRP A 130 20.08 -12.98 -19.10
N VAL A 131 21.12 -12.43 -19.72
CA VAL A 131 21.31 -12.47 -21.18
C VAL A 131 21.49 -13.92 -21.67
N LYS A 132 22.30 -14.75 -20.98
CA LYS A 132 22.40 -16.20 -21.27
C LYS A 132 21.03 -16.87 -21.28
N TRP A 133 20.19 -16.60 -20.27
CA TRP A 133 18.85 -17.18 -20.19
C TRP A 133 17.97 -16.75 -21.36
N ARG A 134 17.90 -15.44 -21.62
CA ARG A 134 17.09 -14.87 -22.71
C ARG A 134 17.51 -15.44 -24.06
N ASP A 135 18.80 -15.54 -24.31
CA ASP A 135 19.35 -15.97 -25.59
C ASP A 135 19.18 -17.50 -25.78
N ALA A 136 19.24 -18.28 -24.70
CA ALA A 136 18.87 -19.70 -24.70
C ALA A 136 17.37 -19.91 -25.01
N VAL A 137 16.48 -19.09 -24.43
CA VAL A 137 15.04 -19.12 -24.75
C VAL A 137 14.79 -18.74 -26.22
N ALA A 138 15.48 -17.72 -26.74
CA ALA A 138 15.38 -17.36 -28.16
C ALA A 138 15.92 -18.45 -29.11
N ALA A 139 16.88 -19.27 -28.64
CA ALA A 139 17.42 -20.42 -29.35
C ALA A 139 16.61 -21.72 -29.18
N LEU A 140 15.52 -21.70 -28.41
CA LEU A 140 14.71 -22.86 -27.99
C LEU A 140 15.47 -23.91 -27.16
N ASP A 141 16.56 -23.54 -26.49
CA ASP A 141 17.36 -24.44 -25.64
C ASP A 141 16.80 -24.51 -24.20
N SER A 142 15.94 -25.49 -23.97
CA SER A 142 15.36 -25.81 -22.66
C SER A 142 16.38 -26.26 -21.60
N GLU A 143 17.62 -26.66 -21.94
CA GLU A 143 18.64 -27.04 -20.95
C GLU A 143 19.52 -25.86 -20.56
N ALA A 144 20.07 -25.11 -21.53
CA ALA A 144 20.83 -23.90 -21.27
C ALA A 144 19.98 -22.84 -20.54
N ALA A 145 18.68 -22.74 -20.84
CA ALA A 145 17.76 -21.88 -20.11
C ALA A 145 17.64 -22.28 -18.62
N ARG A 146 17.55 -23.59 -18.31
CA ARG A 146 17.52 -24.08 -16.92
C ARG A 146 18.86 -23.84 -16.21
N ALA A 147 19.98 -24.04 -16.89
CA ALA A 147 21.30 -23.76 -16.35
C ALA A 147 21.48 -22.27 -15.99
N ALA A 148 21.09 -21.35 -16.88
CA ALA A 148 21.16 -19.91 -16.65
C ALA A 148 20.20 -19.42 -15.53
N GLN A 149 19.04 -20.07 -15.36
CA GLN A 149 18.17 -19.82 -14.21
C GLN A 149 18.83 -20.20 -12.88
N GLN A 150 19.46 -21.39 -12.82
CA GLN A 150 20.18 -21.83 -11.63
C GLN A 150 21.42 -20.96 -11.35
N GLU A 151 22.09 -20.45 -12.40
CA GLU A 151 23.16 -19.46 -12.29
C GLU A 151 22.67 -18.17 -11.61
N LEU A 152 21.54 -17.59 -12.06
CA LEU A 152 20.94 -16.40 -11.45
C LEU A 152 20.60 -16.57 -9.97
N VAL A 153 19.99 -17.70 -9.59
CA VAL A 153 19.65 -18.00 -8.19
C VAL A 153 20.93 -18.13 -7.33
N THR A 154 21.97 -18.76 -7.87
CA THR A 154 23.27 -18.92 -7.19
C THR A 154 23.99 -17.58 -7.03
N LEU A 155 24.02 -16.75 -8.07
CA LEU A 155 24.65 -15.41 -8.02
C LEU A 155 23.95 -14.49 -7.02
N ARG A 156 22.61 -14.52 -6.93
CA ARG A 156 21.85 -13.79 -5.91
C ARG A 156 22.29 -14.18 -4.50
N GLU A 157 22.43 -15.48 -4.22
CA GLU A 157 22.87 -15.96 -2.90
C GLU A 157 24.31 -15.56 -2.57
N ASP A 158 25.22 -15.70 -3.54
CA ASP A 158 26.63 -15.31 -3.36
C ASP A 158 26.79 -13.78 -3.18
N VAL A 159 25.87 -12.96 -3.70
CA VAL A 159 25.75 -11.51 -3.44
C VAL A 159 24.97 -11.20 -2.15
N ALA A 160 24.20 -12.14 -1.59
CA ALA A 160 23.17 -11.89 -0.58
C ALA A 160 22.22 -10.73 -0.96
N ALA A 161 21.76 -10.69 -2.21
CA ALA A 161 20.64 -9.84 -2.63
C ALA A 161 19.33 -10.41 -2.08
N LEU A 162 18.44 -9.55 -1.55
CA LEU A 162 17.16 -10.01 -0.99
C LEU A 162 16.20 -10.47 -2.09
N ASP A 163 16.15 -9.71 -3.19
CA ASP A 163 15.27 -9.92 -4.33
C ASP A 163 15.96 -9.38 -5.59
N LEU A 164 15.80 -10.03 -6.76
CA LEU A 164 16.20 -9.48 -8.07
C LEU A 164 14.96 -9.21 -8.94
N GLU A 165 14.22 -8.16 -8.55
CA GLU A 165 12.83 -7.96 -8.94
C GLU A 165 12.61 -7.82 -10.45
N SER A 166 13.48 -7.12 -11.17
CA SER A 166 13.36 -6.89 -12.62
C SER A 166 13.41 -8.21 -13.41
N PHE A 167 14.31 -9.12 -13.05
CA PHE A 167 14.39 -10.47 -13.65
C PHE A 167 13.17 -11.33 -13.27
N SER A 168 12.73 -11.28 -12.01
CA SER A 168 11.52 -11.98 -11.56
C SER A 168 10.26 -11.52 -12.29
N VAL A 169 10.13 -10.22 -12.58
CA VAL A 169 9.05 -9.66 -13.41
C VAL A 169 9.19 -10.10 -14.87
N GLY A 170 10.42 -10.22 -15.40
CA GLY A 170 10.69 -10.82 -16.70
C GLY A 170 10.20 -12.27 -16.80
N PHE A 171 10.52 -13.12 -15.82
CA PHE A 171 10.01 -14.50 -15.76
C PHE A 171 8.48 -14.58 -15.67
N ILE A 172 7.82 -13.68 -14.91
CA ILE A 172 6.35 -13.62 -14.83
C ILE A 172 5.73 -13.28 -16.20
N ARG A 173 6.35 -12.40 -16.99
CA ARG A 173 5.88 -12.10 -18.37
C ARG A 173 6.11 -13.26 -19.33
N ALA A 174 7.25 -13.94 -19.25
CA ALA A 174 7.50 -15.16 -20.03
C ALA A 174 6.49 -16.27 -19.68
N ALA A 175 6.08 -16.38 -18.41
CA ALA A 175 5.01 -17.26 -17.99
C ALA A 175 3.64 -16.86 -18.55
N GLU A 176 3.35 -15.56 -18.72
CA GLU A 176 2.14 -15.11 -19.42
C GLU A 176 2.15 -15.50 -20.91
N GLY A 177 3.31 -15.40 -21.58
CA GLY A 177 3.50 -15.95 -22.93
C GLY A 177 3.22 -17.45 -23.00
N ARG A 178 3.79 -18.24 -22.08
CA ARG A 178 3.53 -19.69 -21.98
C ARG A 178 2.06 -20.01 -21.70
N ARG A 179 1.36 -19.24 -20.86
CA ARG A 179 -0.09 -19.37 -20.61
C ARG A 179 -0.93 -19.09 -21.86
N LYS A 180 -0.58 -18.08 -22.67
CA LYS A 180 -1.22 -17.85 -23.98
C LYS A 180 -1.01 -19.03 -24.95
N ALA A 181 0.13 -19.72 -24.85
CA ALA A 181 0.45 -20.93 -25.61
C ALA A 181 -0.06 -22.24 -24.97
N HIS A 182 -0.88 -22.15 -23.91
CA HIS A 182 -1.42 -23.28 -23.13
C HIS A 182 -0.38 -24.18 -22.39
N ASP A 183 0.89 -23.77 -22.31
CA ASP A 183 1.89 -24.45 -21.46
C ASP A 183 1.80 -23.99 -20.00
N GLU A 184 0.78 -24.49 -19.28
CA GLU A 184 0.60 -24.25 -17.85
C GLU A 184 1.76 -24.79 -17.00
N ALA A 185 2.43 -25.86 -17.45
CA ALA A 185 3.52 -26.49 -16.70
C ALA A 185 4.80 -25.64 -16.73
N GLY A 186 5.19 -25.14 -17.91
CA GLY A 186 6.28 -24.19 -18.08
C GLY A 186 5.97 -22.82 -17.50
N ALA A 187 4.72 -22.36 -17.59
CA ALA A 187 4.29 -21.13 -16.92
C ALA A 187 4.44 -21.22 -15.40
N LEU A 188 3.96 -22.30 -14.75
CA LEU A 188 4.13 -22.46 -13.32
C LEU A 188 5.62 -22.49 -12.94
N ARG A 189 6.46 -23.26 -13.65
CA ARG A 189 7.91 -23.32 -13.38
C ARG A 189 8.58 -21.93 -13.45
N LEU A 190 8.22 -21.10 -14.43
CA LEU A 190 8.76 -19.73 -14.55
C LEU A 190 8.31 -18.83 -13.39
N VAL A 191 7.07 -18.97 -12.92
CA VAL A 191 6.56 -18.21 -11.76
C VAL A 191 7.13 -18.73 -10.43
N GLU A 192 7.35 -20.03 -10.30
CA GLU A 192 8.07 -20.63 -9.17
C GLU A 192 9.52 -20.11 -9.11
N GLN A 193 10.20 -19.98 -10.25
CA GLN A 193 11.53 -19.35 -10.31
C GLN A 193 11.49 -17.85 -9.99
N ALA A 194 10.47 -17.11 -10.44
CA ALA A 194 10.29 -15.69 -10.06
C ALA A 194 10.07 -15.50 -8.55
N ALA A 195 9.26 -16.37 -7.93
CA ALA A 195 9.01 -16.36 -6.50
C ALA A 195 10.19 -16.92 -5.68
N ALA A 196 11.01 -17.79 -6.26
CA ALA A 196 12.26 -18.24 -5.67
C ALA A 196 13.32 -17.13 -5.69
N LEU A 197 13.46 -16.40 -6.81
CA LEU A 197 14.45 -15.35 -7.02
C LEU A 197 14.13 -14.07 -6.24
N SER A 198 12.85 -13.67 -6.19
CA SER A 198 12.33 -12.54 -5.41
C SER A 198 11.24 -13.00 -4.41
N PRO A 199 11.62 -13.60 -3.27
CA PRO A 199 10.68 -14.17 -2.31
C PRO A 199 9.82 -13.13 -1.57
N ASN A 200 10.24 -11.86 -1.52
CA ASN A 200 9.54 -10.77 -0.85
C ASN A 200 8.71 -9.90 -1.82
N LEU A 201 8.92 -10.02 -3.14
CA LEU A 201 8.16 -9.32 -4.17
C LEU A 201 6.68 -9.78 -4.16
N PRO A 202 5.71 -8.93 -3.77
CA PRO A 202 4.31 -9.37 -3.65
C PRO A 202 3.69 -9.79 -4.99
N TYR A 203 4.19 -9.22 -6.10
CA TYR A 203 3.70 -9.54 -7.43
C TYR A 203 4.05 -10.97 -7.87
N ALA A 204 5.22 -11.49 -7.48
CA ALA A 204 5.58 -12.90 -7.71
C ALA A 204 4.68 -13.85 -6.92
N ARG A 205 4.34 -13.51 -5.67
CA ARG A 205 3.40 -14.26 -4.84
C ARG A 205 1.98 -14.26 -5.41
N LEU A 206 1.52 -13.13 -5.98
CA LEU A 206 0.23 -13.06 -6.67
C LEU A 206 0.21 -13.90 -7.95
N ALA A 207 1.26 -13.84 -8.76
CA ALA A 207 1.41 -14.67 -9.95
C ALA A 207 1.41 -16.17 -9.58
N LEU A 208 2.11 -16.56 -8.50
CA LEU A 208 2.17 -17.94 -8.03
C LEU A 208 0.82 -18.43 -7.49
N ALA A 209 0.09 -17.58 -6.77
CA ALA A 209 -1.29 -17.85 -6.37
C ALA A 209 -2.20 -18.07 -7.58
N GLN A 210 -2.05 -17.27 -8.64
CA GLN A 210 -2.82 -17.44 -9.88
C GLN A 210 -2.46 -18.76 -10.59
N ALA A 211 -1.16 -19.05 -10.80
CA ALA A 211 -0.71 -20.27 -11.48
C ALA A 211 -1.14 -21.55 -10.74
N TYR A 212 -1.13 -21.55 -9.40
CA TYR A 212 -1.71 -22.66 -8.62
C TYR A 212 -3.23 -22.75 -8.71
N ALA A 213 -3.95 -21.62 -8.80
CA ALA A 213 -5.41 -21.61 -8.92
C ALA A 213 -5.91 -22.02 -10.32
N GLU A 214 -5.10 -21.79 -11.37
CA GLU A 214 -5.36 -22.23 -12.74
C GLU A 214 -5.08 -23.74 -12.88
N ARG A 215 -3.87 -24.21 -12.52
CA ARG A 215 -3.45 -25.61 -12.69
C ARG A 215 -4.04 -26.59 -11.65
N SER A 216 -4.46 -26.12 -10.48
CA SER A 216 -4.95 -26.96 -9.38
C SER A 216 -6.07 -26.28 -8.58
N PRO A 217 -7.27 -26.08 -9.17
CA PRO A 217 -8.38 -25.35 -8.53
C PRO A 217 -8.82 -25.95 -7.18
N GLU A 218 -8.70 -27.26 -7.01
CA GLU A 218 -8.97 -28.00 -5.77
C GLU A 218 -7.92 -27.74 -4.67
N ALA A 219 -6.71 -27.29 -5.02
CA ALA A 219 -5.61 -27.02 -4.10
C ALA A 219 -5.76 -25.68 -3.37
N VAL A 220 -6.94 -25.39 -2.83
CA VAL A 220 -7.31 -24.12 -2.14
C VAL A 220 -6.28 -23.70 -1.08
N GLY A 221 -5.71 -24.66 -0.36
CA GLY A 221 -4.67 -24.43 0.66
C GLY A 221 -3.30 -23.97 0.13
N LYS A 222 -3.01 -24.12 -1.18
CA LYS A 222 -1.82 -23.58 -1.84
C LYS A 222 -2.04 -22.12 -2.22
N TYR A 223 -2.98 -21.83 -3.13
CA TYR A 223 -3.14 -20.46 -3.65
C TYR A 223 -3.60 -19.46 -2.57
N SER A 224 -4.39 -19.89 -1.58
CA SER A 224 -4.78 -19.01 -0.46
C SER A 224 -3.63 -18.68 0.50
N ARG A 225 -2.57 -19.52 0.54
CA ARG A 225 -1.34 -19.24 1.29
C ARG A 225 -0.51 -18.17 0.60
N GLU A 226 -0.27 -18.33 -0.71
CA GLU A 226 0.50 -17.35 -1.49
C GLU A 226 -0.25 -16.01 -1.60
N LEU A 227 -1.58 -16.01 -1.72
CA LEU A 227 -2.40 -14.79 -1.66
C LEU A 227 -2.31 -14.08 -0.29
N ARG A 228 -2.21 -14.84 0.81
CA ARG A 228 -1.99 -14.27 2.15
C ARG A 228 -0.59 -13.69 2.28
N ALA A 229 0.43 -14.42 1.84
CA ALA A 229 1.82 -13.95 1.83
C ALA A 229 1.97 -12.67 1.00
N ALA A 230 1.38 -12.62 -0.19
CA ALA A 230 1.32 -11.42 -1.02
C ALA A 230 0.71 -10.22 -0.27
N LEU A 231 -0.46 -10.40 0.35
CA LEU A 231 -1.12 -9.33 1.10
C LEU A 231 -0.30 -8.87 2.31
N GLU A 232 0.35 -9.78 3.02
CA GLU A 232 1.22 -9.49 4.17
C GLU A 232 2.47 -8.69 3.74
N LEU A 233 3.07 -9.06 2.61
CA LEU A 233 4.19 -8.33 2.00
C LEU A 233 3.75 -6.94 1.49
N MET A 234 2.60 -6.82 0.81
CA MET A 234 2.05 -5.53 0.38
C MET A 234 1.76 -4.55 1.54
N LEU A 235 1.45 -5.07 2.73
CA LEU A 235 1.23 -4.27 3.94
C LEU A 235 2.54 -3.87 4.64
N ARG A 236 3.61 -4.66 4.52
CA ARG A 236 4.93 -4.34 5.06
C ARG A 236 5.72 -3.39 4.16
N ASP A 237 5.79 -3.68 2.86
CA ASP A 237 6.56 -2.91 1.89
C ASP A 237 6.03 -1.46 1.75
N PRO A 238 6.86 -0.43 2.03
CA PRO A 238 6.44 0.96 1.88
C PRO A 238 6.02 1.33 0.45
N ARG A 239 6.57 0.69 -0.58
CA ARG A 239 6.27 0.93 -2.00
C ARG A 239 4.86 0.51 -2.40
N TYR A 240 4.28 -0.46 -1.69
CA TYR A 240 2.90 -0.91 -1.91
C TYR A 240 1.92 -0.28 -0.92
N ARG A 241 2.29 -0.19 0.38
CA ARG A 241 1.42 0.42 1.40
C ARG A 241 1.18 1.91 1.17
N ARG A 242 2.18 2.69 0.75
CA ARG A 242 2.03 4.16 0.61
C ARG A 242 1.10 4.58 -0.54
N PRO A 243 1.15 3.98 -1.75
CA PRO A 243 0.13 4.20 -2.78
C PRO A 243 -1.30 3.86 -2.30
N VAL A 244 -1.49 2.73 -1.61
CA VAL A 244 -2.81 2.35 -1.07
C VAL A 244 -3.33 3.39 -0.06
N LEU A 245 -2.46 3.98 0.76
CA LEU A 245 -2.82 5.09 1.65
C LEU A 245 -3.20 6.36 0.88
N ALA A 246 -2.45 6.73 -0.17
CA ALA A 246 -2.78 7.84 -1.06
C ALA A 246 -4.16 7.68 -1.72
N ASP A 247 -4.43 6.49 -2.26
CA ASP A 247 -5.67 6.18 -2.97
C ASP A 247 -6.87 6.26 -2.01
N LEU A 248 -6.82 5.55 -0.88
CA LEU A 248 -7.89 5.57 0.12
C LEU A 248 -8.10 6.97 0.70
N GLY A 249 -7.03 7.70 1.01
CA GLY A 249 -7.10 9.08 1.48
C GLY A 249 -7.74 10.02 0.45
N THR A 250 -7.35 9.90 -0.83
CA THR A 250 -7.89 10.75 -1.90
C THR A 250 -9.35 10.42 -2.19
N VAL A 251 -9.75 9.13 -2.14
CA VAL A 251 -11.15 8.69 -2.24
C VAL A 251 -12.00 9.32 -1.12
N VAL A 252 -11.52 9.33 0.13
CA VAL A 252 -12.21 9.98 1.26
C VAL A 252 -12.32 11.50 1.08
N LEU A 253 -11.25 12.17 0.67
CA LEU A 253 -11.24 13.63 0.47
C LEU A 253 -12.13 14.06 -0.71
N MET A 254 -12.13 13.30 -1.82
CA MET A 254 -13.04 13.48 -2.96
C MET A 254 -14.51 13.30 -2.54
N ALA A 255 -14.81 12.23 -1.80
CA ALA A 255 -16.15 11.95 -1.31
C ALA A 255 -16.66 13.05 -0.36
N LEU A 256 -15.79 13.56 0.52
CA LEU A 256 -16.08 14.66 1.42
C LEU A 256 -16.45 15.95 0.66
N LEU A 257 -15.64 16.36 -0.32
CA LEU A 257 -15.93 17.53 -1.18
C LEU A 257 -17.22 17.36 -1.97
N ALA A 258 -17.43 16.20 -2.59
CA ALA A 258 -18.64 15.90 -3.35
C ALA A 258 -19.88 15.92 -2.45
N THR A 259 -19.78 15.37 -1.22
CA THR A 259 -20.88 15.39 -0.25
C THR A 259 -21.20 16.82 0.19
N ALA A 260 -20.19 17.66 0.42
CA ALA A 260 -20.39 19.08 0.75
C ALA A 260 -21.16 19.82 -0.36
N ALA A 261 -20.76 19.63 -1.63
CA ALA A 261 -21.43 20.22 -2.78
C ALA A 261 -22.88 19.72 -2.95
N VAL A 262 -23.12 18.41 -2.84
CA VAL A 262 -24.47 17.82 -2.94
C VAL A 262 -25.37 18.29 -1.79
N VAL A 263 -24.88 18.30 -0.54
CA VAL A 263 -25.67 18.68 0.62
C VAL A 263 -26.10 20.14 0.54
N VAL A 264 -25.16 21.05 0.26
CA VAL A 264 -25.47 22.48 0.09
C VAL A 264 -26.38 22.70 -1.12
N GLY A 265 -26.09 22.06 -2.25
CA GLY A 265 -26.88 22.18 -3.49
C GLY A 265 -28.34 21.76 -3.32
N VAL A 266 -28.61 20.61 -2.68
CA VAL A 266 -29.97 20.12 -2.42
C VAL A 266 -30.71 21.03 -1.43
N LEU A 267 -30.04 21.49 -0.35
CA LEU A 267 -30.63 22.41 0.61
C LEU A 267 -30.95 23.78 -0.03
N PHE A 268 -30.06 24.28 -0.90
CA PHE A 268 -30.27 25.49 -1.67
C PHE A 268 -31.45 25.34 -2.64
N VAL A 269 -31.46 24.33 -3.52
CA VAL A 269 -32.54 24.09 -4.50
C VAL A 269 -33.91 23.92 -3.82
N ARG A 270 -33.96 23.26 -2.66
CA ARG A 270 -35.18 23.11 -1.86
C ARG A 270 -35.72 24.44 -1.29
N ARG A 271 -34.85 25.42 -1.01
CA ARG A 271 -35.21 26.68 -0.32
C ARG A 271 -35.10 27.96 -1.14
N VAL A 272 -34.45 27.93 -2.31
CA VAL A 272 -34.21 29.11 -3.16
C VAL A 272 -35.51 29.82 -3.59
N ARG A 273 -36.63 29.09 -3.74
CA ARG A 273 -37.94 29.71 -4.05
C ARG A 273 -38.44 30.69 -2.98
N PHE A 274 -38.10 30.46 -1.71
CA PHE A 274 -38.48 31.35 -0.60
C PHE A 274 -37.53 32.57 -0.54
N LEU A 275 -36.24 32.33 -0.75
CA LEU A 275 -35.25 33.39 -0.92
C LEU A 275 -35.61 34.35 -2.06
N LEU A 276 -35.91 33.85 -3.25
CA LEU A 276 -36.26 34.68 -4.41
C LEU A 276 -37.58 35.45 -4.20
N HIS A 277 -38.55 34.86 -3.50
CA HIS A 277 -39.81 35.51 -3.13
C HIS A 277 -39.57 36.71 -2.21
N ASP A 278 -38.84 36.51 -1.12
CA ASP A 278 -38.60 37.57 -0.13
C ASP A 278 -37.57 38.60 -0.61
N PHE A 279 -36.60 38.19 -1.46
CA PHE A 279 -35.66 39.09 -2.15
C PHE A 279 -36.39 40.00 -3.15
N HIS A 280 -37.34 39.48 -3.94
CA HIS A 280 -38.15 40.31 -4.83
C HIS A 280 -38.90 41.41 -4.05
N HIS A 281 -39.41 41.12 -2.86
CA HIS A 281 -40.06 42.10 -2.00
C HIS A 281 -39.14 43.20 -1.42
N VAL A 282 -37.83 43.15 -1.67
CA VAL A 282 -36.91 44.28 -1.36
C VAL A 282 -37.04 45.40 -2.41
N PHE A 283 -37.48 45.08 -3.64
CA PHE A 283 -37.49 46.02 -4.76
C PHE A 283 -38.82 46.79 -4.90
N PRO A 284 -38.81 47.97 -5.58
CA PRO A 284 -40.03 48.70 -5.90
C PRO A 284 -41.00 47.90 -6.78
N ARG A 285 -42.30 48.21 -6.69
CA ARG A 285 -43.40 47.53 -7.42
C ARG A 285 -43.28 47.54 -8.95
N ALA A 286 -42.45 48.41 -9.52
CA ALA A 286 -42.19 48.48 -10.96
C ALA A 286 -41.17 47.43 -11.45
N SER A 287 -40.45 46.76 -10.55
CA SER A 287 -39.51 45.69 -10.92
C SER A 287 -40.25 44.40 -11.28
N ALA A 288 -39.85 43.78 -12.39
CA ALA A 288 -40.37 42.47 -12.77
C ALA A 288 -39.65 41.35 -12.01
N HIS A 289 -40.36 40.28 -11.65
CA HIS A 289 -39.77 39.14 -10.92
C HIS A 289 -38.49 38.60 -11.58
N TRP A 290 -38.44 38.56 -12.92
CA TRP A 290 -37.27 38.07 -13.65
C TRP A 290 -36.01 38.95 -13.43
N GLN A 291 -36.17 40.26 -13.24
CA GLN A 291 -35.06 41.19 -12.98
C GLN A 291 -34.46 40.92 -11.60
N SER A 292 -35.31 40.81 -10.57
CA SER A 292 -34.86 40.44 -9.22
C SER A 292 -34.25 39.04 -9.16
N THR A 293 -34.75 38.07 -9.94
CA THR A 293 -34.16 36.73 -10.02
C THR A 293 -32.82 36.74 -10.75
N ALA A 294 -32.70 37.47 -11.87
CA ALA A 294 -31.44 37.61 -12.60
C ALA A 294 -30.35 38.26 -11.73
N LEU A 295 -30.70 39.31 -10.97
CA LEU A 295 -29.79 39.95 -10.02
C LEU A 295 -29.40 39.00 -8.87
N ALA A 296 -30.34 38.22 -8.32
CA ALA A 296 -30.03 37.21 -7.31
C ALA A 296 -29.06 36.13 -7.84
N VAL A 297 -29.25 35.65 -9.08
CA VAL A 297 -28.34 34.68 -9.71
C VAL A 297 -26.95 35.30 -9.97
N LEU A 298 -26.90 36.54 -10.44
CA LEU A 298 -25.64 37.28 -10.63
C LEU A 298 -24.87 37.44 -9.30
N LEU A 299 -25.57 37.77 -8.21
CA LEU A 299 -24.97 37.93 -6.88
C LEU A 299 -24.54 36.61 -6.22
N LEU A 300 -25.22 35.49 -6.49
CA LEU A 300 -24.95 34.20 -5.85
C LEU A 300 -23.99 33.29 -6.64
N PHE A 301 -23.93 33.45 -7.97
CA PHE A 301 -23.10 32.60 -8.85
C PHE A 301 -22.16 33.40 -9.76
N GLY A 302 -22.53 34.61 -10.16
CA GLY A 302 -21.70 35.47 -11.00
C GLY A 302 -20.51 36.07 -10.24
N THR A 303 -20.74 36.68 -9.07
CA THR A 303 -19.67 37.32 -8.30
C THR A 303 -18.61 36.35 -7.76
N PRO A 304 -18.91 35.14 -7.24
CA PRO A 304 -17.87 34.24 -6.74
C PRO A 304 -17.03 33.64 -7.88
N LEU A 305 -17.62 33.47 -9.07
CA LEU A 305 -16.93 33.02 -10.28
C LEU A 305 -16.01 34.10 -10.83
N ALA A 306 -16.50 35.33 -10.98
CA ALA A 306 -15.73 36.47 -11.48
C ALA A 306 -14.56 36.85 -10.54
N LEU A 307 -14.79 36.81 -9.23
CA LEU A 307 -13.78 37.11 -8.21
C LEU A 307 -12.97 35.87 -7.77
N ARG A 308 -13.19 34.71 -8.42
CA ARG A 308 -12.48 33.44 -8.18
C ARG A 308 -12.41 33.01 -6.71
N TRP A 309 -13.49 33.22 -5.94
CA TRP A 309 -13.59 32.93 -4.50
C TRP A 309 -13.40 31.46 -4.11
N GLY A 310 -13.32 30.54 -5.07
CA GLY A 310 -13.15 29.11 -4.80
C GLY A 310 -14.44 28.41 -4.36
N VAL A 311 -14.39 27.08 -4.31
CA VAL A 311 -15.57 26.24 -4.10
C VAL A 311 -16.21 26.44 -2.71
N VAL A 312 -15.42 26.42 -1.63
CA VAL A 312 -15.96 26.41 -0.26
C VAL A 312 -16.60 27.76 0.13
N PRO A 313 -15.99 28.94 -0.15
CA PRO A 313 -16.66 30.22 0.03
C PRO A 313 -17.94 30.37 -0.82
N THR A 314 -17.96 29.83 -2.05
CA THR A 314 -19.18 29.83 -2.89
C THR A 314 -20.28 28.99 -2.25
N LEU A 315 -19.97 27.80 -1.74
CA LEU A 315 -20.95 26.96 -1.03
C LEU A 315 -21.40 27.60 0.30
N LEU A 316 -20.52 28.30 1.03
CA LEU A 316 -20.89 29.08 2.23
C LEU A 316 -21.85 30.23 1.88
N LEU A 317 -21.63 30.95 0.77
CA LEU A 317 -22.56 31.98 0.29
C LEU A 317 -23.95 31.41 -0.01
N LEU A 318 -24.01 30.29 -0.74
CA LEU A 318 -25.27 29.60 -1.04
C LEU A 318 -25.97 29.14 0.24
N LEU A 319 -25.26 28.50 1.17
CA LEU A 319 -25.80 28.07 2.47
C LEU A 319 -26.30 29.26 3.31
N GLY A 320 -25.53 30.35 3.37
CA GLY A 320 -25.88 31.58 4.07
C GLY A 320 -27.16 32.20 3.52
N SER A 321 -27.28 32.30 2.19
CA SER A 321 -28.46 32.87 1.52
C SER A 321 -29.77 32.15 1.87
N VAL A 322 -29.73 30.83 2.14
CA VAL A 322 -30.92 30.06 2.56
C VAL A 322 -31.00 29.77 4.07
N SER A 323 -30.02 30.20 4.88
CA SER A 323 -29.93 29.89 6.32
C SER A 323 -31.20 30.22 7.10
N PHE A 324 -31.88 31.32 6.73
CA PHE A 324 -33.18 31.72 7.30
C PHE A 324 -34.28 30.68 7.15
N TYR A 325 -34.29 29.89 6.07
CA TYR A 325 -35.35 28.92 5.76
C TYR A 325 -35.03 27.52 6.29
N LEU A 326 -33.75 27.21 6.51
CA LEU A 326 -33.25 25.92 6.99
C LEU A 326 -33.54 25.66 8.48
N SER A 327 -33.61 24.38 8.84
CA SER A 327 -33.70 23.91 10.23
C SER A 327 -32.36 24.05 10.98
N ARG A 328 -32.38 23.90 12.31
CA ARG A 328 -31.14 23.90 13.12
C ARG A 328 -30.20 22.77 12.70
N SER A 329 -30.70 21.55 12.48
CA SER A 329 -29.89 20.40 12.08
C SER A 329 -29.39 20.49 10.62
N GLU A 330 -30.20 21.03 9.70
CA GLU A 330 -29.79 21.28 8.31
C GLU A 330 -28.58 22.23 8.25
N ARG A 331 -28.61 23.32 9.04
CA ARG A 331 -27.49 24.26 9.12
C ARG A 331 -26.25 23.67 9.80
N VAL A 332 -26.41 23.02 10.95
CA VAL A 332 -25.27 22.44 11.69
C VAL A 332 -24.54 21.39 10.84
N VAL A 333 -25.28 20.47 10.19
CA VAL A 333 -24.67 19.45 9.32
C VAL A 333 -23.97 20.08 8.12
N ALA A 334 -24.59 21.04 7.43
CA ALA A 334 -23.98 21.69 6.27
C ALA A 334 -22.75 22.54 6.64
N THR A 335 -22.77 23.29 7.74
CA THR A 335 -21.62 24.10 8.19
C THR A 335 -20.45 23.23 8.66
N LEU A 336 -20.70 22.14 9.41
CA LEU A 336 -19.66 21.19 9.79
C LEU A 336 -19.02 20.52 8.57
N LEU A 337 -19.84 20.13 7.59
CA LEU A 337 -19.38 19.51 6.35
C LEU A 337 -18.56 20.48 5.47
N LEU A 338 -18.89 21.77 5.47
CA LEU A 338 -18.08 22.81 4.82
C LEU A 338 -16.79 23.13 5.58
N ALA A 339 -16.78 23.06 6.91
CA ALA A 339 -15.55 23.19 7.71
C ALA A 339 -14.59 22.01 7.46
N LEU A 340 -15.12 20.79 7.33
CA LEU A 340 -14.34 19.62 6.90
C LEU A 340 -13.84 19.77 5.46
N ALA A 341 -14.67 20.26 4.54
CA ALA A 341 -14.26 20.57 3.16
C ALA A 341 -13.15 21.65 3.09
N ALA A 342 -13.16 22.63 4.00
CA ALA A 342 -12.10 23.63 4.13
C ALA A 342 -10.75 23.06 4.59
N LEU A 343 -10.76 21.97 5.36
CA LEU A 343 -9.55 21.28 5.84
C LEU A 343 -8.90 20.37 4.78
N VAL A 344 -9.55 20.16 3.62
CA VAL A 344 -9.06 19.25 2.57
C VAL A 344 -7.67 19.63 2.02
N PRO A 345 -7.28 20.89 1.79
CA PRO A 345 -5.93 21.23 1.34
C PRO A 345 -4.84 20.77 2.32
N LEU A 346 -5.02 21.04 3.62
CA LEU A 346 -4.09 20.61 4.69
C LEU A 346 -4.04 19.08 4.80
N ALA A 347 -5.19 18.42 4.73
CA ALA A 347 -5.27 16.96 4.78
C ALA A 347 -4.59 16.31 3.56
N ALA A 348 -4.77 16.89 2.37
CA ALA A 348 -4.13 16.44 1.13
C ALA A 348 -2.62 16.70 1.11
N GLY A 349 -2.14 17.83 1.66
CA GLY A 349 -0.71 18.09 1.84
C GLY A 349 -0.04 17.03 2.72
N LYS A 350 -0.63 16.74 3.88
CA LYS A 350 -0.14 15.67 4.79
C LYS A 350 -0.27 14.27 4.18
N LEU A 351 -1.31 14.02 3.39
CA LEU A 351 -1.47 12.76 2.65
C LEU A 351 -0.35 12.61 1.61
N ALA A 352 -0.05 13.67 0.85
CA ALA A 352 1.05 13.66 -0.11
C ALA A 352 2.40 13.41 0.58
N GLN A 353 2.70 14.12 1.67
CA GLN A 353 3.95 13.91 2.42
C GLN A 353 4.10 12.46 2.94
N SER A 354 3.01 11.82 3.39
CA SER A 354 3.05 10.45 3.93
C SER A 354 2.96 9.34 2.87
N ALA A 355 2.48 9.65 1.67
CA ALA A 355 2.27 8.67 0.60
C ALA A 355 3.36 8.65 -0.50
N VAL A 356 4.23 9.67 -0.58
CA VAL A 356 5.39 9.63 -1.47
C VAL A 356 6.37 8.53 -1.03
N PHE A 357 7.13 7.99 -1.99
CA PHE A 357 8.28 7.12 -1.74
C PHE A 357 9.33 7.32 -2.84
N ALA A 358 8.89 7.24 -4.09
CA ALA A 358 9.71 7.48 -5.27
C ALA A 358 10.41 8.85 -5.23
N GLY A 359 11.71 8.87 -5.54
CA GLY A 359 12.56 10.05 -5.53
C GLY A 359 12.99 10.54 -4.15
N THR A 360 12.77 9.77 -3.08
CA THR A 360 13.15 10.17 -1.71
C THR A 360 14.36 9.40 -1.17
N VAL A 361 14.99 9.94 -0.14
CA VAL A 361 16.09 9.26 0.58
C VAL A 361 15.65 7.91 1.15
N ALA A 362 14.37 7.72 1.47
CA ALA A 362 13.83 6.44 1.92
C ALA A 362 13.80 5.36 0.81
N GLU A 363 13.66 5.77 -0.45
CA GLU A 363 13.82 4.86 -1.60
C GLU A 363 15.30 4.56 -1.84
N ASP A 364 16.17 5.57 -1.81
CA ASP A 364 17.62 5.37 -1.97
C ASP A 364 18.18 4.37 -0.93
N VAL A 365 17.78 4.50 0.34
CA VAL A 365 18.13 3.52 1.39
C VAL A 365 17.53 2.14 1.12
N TYR A 366 16.25 2.08 0.72
CA TYR A 366 15.55 0.81 0.49
C TYR A 366 16.21 -0.01 -0.64
N VAL A 367 16.55 0.62 -1.76
CA VAL A 367 17.19 -0.07 -2.90
C VAL A 367 18.58 -0.57 -2.50
N LEU A 368 19.37 0.22 -1.76
CA LEU A 368 20.69 -0.21 -1.27
C LEU A 368 20.62 -1.36 -0.25
N GLU A 369 19.55 -1.44 0.55
CA GLU A 369 19.34 -2.56 1.48
C GLU A 369 18.96 -3.86 0.76
N HIS A 370 18.15 -3.81 -0.30
CA HIS A 370 17.72 -5.00 -1.04
C HIS A 370 18.83 -5.47 -2.01
N GLY A 371 19.47 -4.54 -2.73
CA GLY A 371 20.52 -4.80 -3.71
C GLY A 371 19.99 -5.11 -5.11
N GLY A 372 20.89 -5.50 -6.02
CA GLY A 372 20.58 -5.81 -7.43
C GLY A 372 20.88 -4.66 -8.39
N ILE A 373 20.52 -4.89 -9.67
CA ILE A 373 20.97 -4.13 -10.86
C ILE A 373 20.81 -2.60 -10.82
N ASP A 374 19.85 -2.07 -10.06
CA ASP A 374 19.61 -0.63 -9.91
C ASP A 374 20.43 0.03 -8.78
N ALA A 375 21.12 -0.74 -7.94
CA ALA A 375 21.70 -0.23 -6.71
C ALA A 375 22.95 0.65 -6.91
N GLU A 376 23.77 0.44 -7.94
CA GLU A 376 24.96 1.26 -8.21
C GLU A 376 24.61 2.74 -8.56
N PRO A 377 23.63 3.05 -9.45
CA PRO A 377 23.11 4.40 -9.64
C PRO A 377 22.56 5.06 -8.36
N VAL A 378 22.09 4.28 -7.38
CA VAL A 378 21.67 4.78 -6.06
C VAL A 378 22.87 5.03 -5.15
N ALA A 379 23.82 4.09 -5.11
CA ALA A 379 25.06 4.19 -4.36
C ALA A 379 25.80 5.47 -4.73
N GLN A 380 25.91 5.78 -6.02
CA GLN A 380 26.57 7.01 -6.48
C GLN A 380 25.85 8.29 -6.03
N ARG A 381 24.51 8.29 -5.90
CA ARG A 381 23.77 9.43 -5.29
C ARG A 381 24.12 9.59 -3.82
N VAL A 382 24.20 8.48 -3.08
CA VAL A 382 24.59 8.49 -1.65
C VAL A 382 26.05 8.93 -1.48
N ARG A 383 27.00 8.42 -2.29
CA ARG A 383 28.42 8.84 -2.27
C ARG A 383 28.54 10.36 -2.45
N VAL A 384 27.85 10.95 -3.44
CA VAL A 384 27.81 12.40 -3.67
C VAL A 384 27.18 13.19 -2.49
N ARG A 385 26.18 12.63 -1.80
CA ARG A 385 25.65 13.25 -0.56
C ARG A 385 26.59 13.08 0.63
N HIS A 386 27.36 11.99 0.71
CA HIS A 386 28.35 11.76 1.74
C HIS A 386 29.54 12.72 1.63
N GLU A 387 30.08 12.90 0.42
CA GLU A 387 31.12 13.91 0.11
C GLU A 387 30.71 15.32 0.56
N LYS A 388 29.44 15.68 0.31
CA LYS A 388 28.82 16.96 0.72
C LYS A 388 28.47 17.03 2.21
N LYS A 389 28.71 15.97 2.99
CA LYS A 389 28.33 15.83 4.42
C LYS A 389 26.82 15.98 4.66
N GLN A 390 26.02 15.53 3.69
CA GLN A 390 24.56 15.57 3.67
C GLN A 390 23.91 14.18 3.79
N ALA A 391 24.67 13.09 3.69
CA ALA A 391 24.15 11.73 3.85
C ALA A 391 23.80 11.43 5.32
N SER A 392 22.62 10.87 5.51
CA SER A 392 22.07 10.43 6.80
C SER A 392 22.67 9.11 7.30
N PHE A 393 22.38 8.77 8.56
CA PHE A 393 22.77 7.49 9.17
C PHE A 393 22.33 6.27 8.32
N ALA A 394 21.07 6.26 7.89
CA ALA A 394 20.48 5.15 7.15
C ALA A 394 21.15 4.93 5.79
N GLU A 395 21.49 6.02 5.10
CA GLU A 395 22.19 5.97 3.82
C GLU A 395 23.61 5.42 3.96
N LEU A 396 24.37 5.87 4.97
CA LEU A 396 25.74 5.41 5.20
C LEU A 396 25.78 3.95 5.68
N PHE A 397 24.77 3.52 6.44
CA PHE A 397 24.56 2.11 6.78
C PHE A 397 24.30 1.26 5.53
N ALA A 398 23.33 1.66 4.70
CA ALA A 398 22.91 0.89 3.53
C ALA A 398 23.97 0.87 2.42
N LEU A 399 24.68 1.99 2.20
CA LEU A 399 25.84 2.02 1.32
C LEU A 399 26.95 1.09 1.85
N GLY A 400 27.20 1.08 3.16
CA GLY A 400 28.14 0.12 3.77
C GLY A 400 27.75 -1.34 3.52
N ARG A 401 26.46 -1.69 3.60
CA ARG A 401 25.95 -3.05 3.27
C ARG A 401 26.02 -3.37 1.78
N PHE A 402 25.80 -2.39 0.91
CA PHE A 402 25.96 -2.55 -0.54
C PHE A 402 27.42 -2.84 -0.93
N GLU A 403 28.38 -2.03 -0.46
CA GLU A 403 29.81 -2.22 -0.73
C GLU A 403 30.32 -3.54 -0.13
N ALA A 404 29.90 -3.89 1.09
CA ALA A 404 30.27 -5.15 1.73
C ALA A 404 29.81 -6.38 0.93
N ARG A 405 28.56 -6.37 0.44
CA ARG A 405 28.01 -7.48 -0.36
C ARG A 405 28.73 -7.69 -1.69
N ARG A 406 29.43 -6.68 -2.21
CA ARG A 406 30.25 -6.71 -3.43
C ARG A 406 31.76 -6.81 -3.15
N GLY A 407 32.13 -7.14 -1.91
CA GLY A 407 33.51 -7.41 -1.50
C GLY A 407 34.39 -6.17 -1.28
N GLN A 408 33.85 -4.95 -1.44
CA GLN A 408 34.55 -3.67 -1.28
C GLN A 408 34.68 -3.31 0.21
N MET A 409 35.51 -4.08 0.92
CA MET A 409 35.67 -3.99 2.38
C MET A 409 36.23 -2.64 2.87
N PRO A 410 37.25 -2.02 2.23
CA PRO A 410 37.75 -0.71 2.66
C PRO A 410 36.66 0.38 2.66
N GLU A 411 35.87 0.41 1.59
CA GLU A 411 34.77 1.34 1.34
C GLU A 411 33.63 1.09 2.34
N ALA A 412 33.23 -0.18 2.52
CA ALA A 412 32.25 -0.57 3.52
C ALA A 412 32.67 -0.14 4.94
N ILE A 413 33.93 -0.40 5.33
CA ILE A 413 34.50 0.00 6.62
C ILE A 413 34.49 1.54 6.79
N ALA A 414 34.76 2.30 5.72
CA ALA A 414 34.70 3.76 5.76
C ALA A 414 33.26 4.27 5.98
N HIS A 415 32.29 3.76 5.21
CA HIS A 415 30.88 4.16 5.33
C HIS A 415 30.26 3.71 6.66
N TYR A 416 30.57 2.51 7.15
CA TYR A 416 30.14 2.07 8.48
C TYR A 416 30.74 2.92 9.61
N LYS A 417 32.02 3.32 9.52
CA LYS A 417 32.63 4.26 10.49
C LYS A 417 31.95 5.63 10.46
N ALA A 418 31.59 6.12 9.27
CA ALA A 418 30.84 7.37 9.12
C ALA A 418 29.42 7.27 9.70
N ALA A 419 28.70 6.17 9.45
CA ALA A 419 27.40 5.90 10.07
C ALA A 419 27.51 5.82 11.61
N MET A 420 28.55 5.16 12.14
CA MET A 420 28.78 5.00 13.58
C MET A 420 29.11 6.34 14.26
N ALA A 421 29.72 7.29 13.54
CA ALA A 421 29.92 8.66 14.02
C ALA A 421 28.62 9.49 14.10
N LEU A 422 27.61 9.16 13.28
CA LEU A 422 26.27 9.77 13.39
C LEU A 422 25.39 9.11 14.46
N ARG A 423 25.57 7.79 14.69
CA ARG A 423 24.83 7.05 15.72
C ARG A 423 25.65 5.86 16.26
N ALA A 424 26.30 6.08 17.40
CA ALA A 424 26.94 5.02 18.16
C ALA A 424 25.91 4.05 18.78
N GLY A 425 26.36 2.85 19.17
CA GLY A 425 25.54 1.85 19.88
C GLY A 425 24.53 1.06 19.03
N HIS A 426 24.41 1.29 17.73
CA HIS A 426 23.49 0.55 16.87
C HIS A 426 23.98 -0.88 16.60
N ALA A 427 23.40 -1.88 17.27
CA ALA A 427 23.86 -3.27 17.23
C ALA A 427 23.95 -3.90 15.82
N PRO A 428 23.00 -3.68 14.86
CA PRO A 428 23.18 -4.14 13.49
C PRO A 428 24.39 -3.52 12.78
N LEU A 429 24.74 -2.26 13.09
CA LEU A 429 25.88 -1.58 12.49
C LEU A 429 27.20 -2.09 13.06
N MET A 430 27.26 -2.28 14.38
CA MET A 430 28.41 -2.92 15.04
C MET A 430 28.64 -4.34 14.49
N THR A 431 27.57 -5.09 14.25
CA THR A 431 27.63 -6.42 13.62
C THR A 431 28.18 -6.33 12.19
N ASN A 432 27.61 -5.49 11.32
CA ASN A 432 28.04 -5.38 9.93
C ASN A 432 29.48 -4.84 9.77
N LEU A 433 29.91 -3.89 10.61
CA LEU A 433 31.30 -3.45 10.68
C LEU A 433 32.22 -4.56 11.21
N GLY A 434 31.77 -5.35 12.20
CA GLY A 434 32.46 -6.54 12.68
C GLY A 434 32.68 -7.58 11.59
N ASN A 435 31.67 -7.81 10.73
CA ASN A 435 31.77 -8.71 9.58
C ASN A 435 32.86 -8.22 8.60
N ALA A 436 32.86 -6.94 8.26
CA ALA A 436 33.86 -6.37 7.35
C ALA A 436 35.29 -6.42 7.94
N LEU A 437 35.45 -6.11 9.23
CA LEU A 437 36.74 -6.27 9.93
C LEU A 437 37.22 -7.74 9.89
N LEU A 438 36.32 -8.69 10.16
CA LEU A 438 36.62 -10.12 10.12
C LEU A 438 37.05 -10.59 8.72
N ALA A 439 36.40 -10.12 7.66
CA ALA A 439 36.78 -10.41 6.27
C ALA A 439 38.15 -9.82 5.92
N THR A 440 38.52 -8.66 6.48
CA THR A 440 39.88 -8.09 6.38
C THR A 440 40.91 -8.70 7.36
N GLY A 441 40.51 -9.69 8.17
CA GLY A 441 41.40 -10.42 9.08
C GLY A 441 41.48 -9.90 10.52
N ASP A 442 40.88 -8.74 10.87
CA ASP A 442 40.85 -8.24 12.25
C ASP A 442 39.79 -8.97 13.10
N MET A 443 40.11 -10.23 13.44
CA MET A 443 39.34 -11.03 14.41
C MET A 443 39.20 -10.34 15.77
N GLY A 444 40.16 -9.49 16.14
CA GLY A 444 40.16 -8.75 17.41
C GLY A 444 39.08 -7.67 17.43
N GLY A 445 39.06 -6.80 16.43
CA GLY A 445 38.03 -5.79 16.22
C GLY A 445 36.65 -6.38 15.99
N ALA A 446 36.54 -7.44 15.19
CA ALA A 446 35.30 -8.18 15.02
C ALA A 446 34.73 -8.66 16.36
N THR A 447 35.55 -9.30 17.21
CA THR A 447 35.11 -9.74 18.55
C THR A 447 34.62 -8.58 19.40
N ARG A 448 35.38 -7.47 19.49
CA ARG A 448 34.98 -6.29 20.28
C ARG A 448 33.63 -5.74 19.83
N LEU A 449 33.42 -5.62 18.51
CA LEU A 449 32.19 -5.08 17.96
C LEU A 449 30.99 -6.04 18.13
N TYR A 450 31.16 -7.35 17.96
CA TYR A 450 30.08 -8.30 18.22
C TYR A 450 29.70 -8.35 19.70
N THR A 451 30.67 -8.32 20.62
CA THR A 451 30.36 -8.25 22.07
C THR A 451 29.68 -6.93 22.44
N GLN A 452 30.06 -5.81 21.83
CA GLN A 452 29.35 -4.53 21.99
C GLN A 452 27.94 -4.58 21.40
N ALA A 453 27.73 -5.19 20.23
CA ALA A 453 26.42 -5.39 19.63
C ALA A 453 25.51 -6.24 20.54
N LEU A 454 26.02 -7.34 21.09
CA LEU A 454 25.31 -8.21 22.06
C LEU A 454 24.98 -7.50 23.37
N SER A 455 25.77 -6.48 23.75
CA SER A 455 25.51 -5.66 24.94
C SER A 455 24.51 -4.54 24.69
N ALA A 456 24.40 -4.07 23.44
CA ALA A 456 23.47 -3.03 23.02
C ALA A 456 22.09 -3.59 22.63
N ASP A 457 22.05 -4.78 22.04
CA ASP A 457 20.84 -5.55 21.74
C ASP A 457 21.08 -7.06 22.01
N PRO A 458 20.74 -7.54 23.23
CA PRO A 458 20.79 -8.96 23.56
C PRO A 458 19.79 -9.85 22.79
N GLY A 459 18.87 -9.27 22.01
CA GLY A 459 17.93 -9.98 21.16
C GLY A 459 18.47 -10.31 19.76
N LEU A 460 19.55 -9.66 19.32
CA LEU A 460 20.07 -9.80 17.96
C LEU A 460 20.93 -11.07 17.83
N ALA A 461 20.41 -12.10 17.15
CA ALA A 461 21.09 -13.39 16.98
C ALA A 461 22.41 -13.30 16.17
N ALA A 462 22.47 -12.40 15.17
CA ALA A 462 23.58 -12.29 14.23
C ALA A 462 24.98 -12.12 14.87
N PRO A 463 25.23 -11.16 15.79
CA PRO A 463 26.53 -11.05 16.46
C PRO A 463 26.91 -12.26 17.32
N ALA A 464 25.97 -13.01 17.90
CA ALA A 464 26.28 -14.27 18.60
C ALA A 464 26.74 -15.36 17.60
N PHE A 465 26.01 -15.51 16.50
CA PHE A 465 26.36 -16.45 15.43
C PHE A 465 27.73 -16.11 14.81
N ASN A 466 27.99 -14.83 14.52
CA ASN A 466 29.25 -14.40 13.93
C ASN A 466 30.43 -14.55 14.91
N LEU A 467 30.20 -14.39 16.23
CA LEU A 467 31.19 -14.75 17.26
C LEU A 467 31.57 -16.23 17.21
N ALA A 468 30.61 -17.14 16.97
CA ALA A 468 30.91 -18.57 16.86
C ALA A 468 31.91 -18.87 15.73
N GLU A 469 31.76 -18.20 14.56
CA GLU A 469 32.72 -18.34 13.45
C GLU A 469 34.08 -17.70 13.77
N VAL A 470 34.14 -16.57 14.50
CA VAL A 470 35.43 -16.04 15.00
C VAL A 470 36.12 -17.04 15.93
N TYR A 471 35.37 -17.68 16.84
CA TYR A 471 35.94 -18.64 17.77
C TYR A 471 36.41 -19.93 17.08
N ARG A 472 35.68 -20.44 16.07
CA ARG A 472 36.18 -21.52 15.18
C ARG A 472 37.47 -21.13 14.47
N ARG A 473 37.52 -19.92 13.89
CA ARG A 473 38.70 -19.41 13.16
C ARG A 473 39.90 -19.18 14.07
N ARG A 474 39.69 -18.83 15.35
CA ARG A 474 40.73 -18.88 16.38
C ARG A 474 41.16 -20.32 16.69
N ALA A 475 40.23 -21.24 16.92
CA ALA A 475 40.54 -22.63 17.24
C ALA A 475 41.41 -23.32 16.15
N ALA A 476 41.26 -22.93 14.89
CA ALA A 476 42.10 -23.43 13.79
C ALA A 476 43.60 -23.04 13.89
N VAL A 477 43.91 -21.88 14.48
CA VAL A 477 45.30 -21.37 14.65
C VAL A 477 45.80 -21.33 16.08
N ALA A 478 44.94 -21.64 17.05
CA ALA A 478 45.28 -21.56 18.46
C ALA A 478 46.29 -22.67 18.86
N PRO A 479 47.16 -22.42 19.85
CA PRO A 479 47.91 -23.49 20.51
C PRO A 479 46.97 -24.54 21.08
N ASP A 480 47.40 -25.80 21.09
CA ASP A 480 46.58 -26.97 21.47
C ASP A 480 45.90 -26.83 22.85
N SER A 481 46.53 -26.12 23.79
CA SER A 481 45.99 -25.76 25.11
C SER A 481 44.74 -24.85 25.06
N GLU A 482 44.60 -24.03 24.03
CA GLU A 482 43.47 -23.10 23.85
C GLU A 482 42.35 -23.66 22.97
N ILE A 483 42.63 -24.63 22.08
CA ILE A 483 41.67 -25.13 21.06
C ILE A 483 40.34 -25.55 21.71
N SER A 484 40.39 -26.29 22.83
CA SER A 484 39.20 -26.71 23.56
C SER A 484 38.37 -25.52 24.08
N ALA A 485 39.03 -24.49 24.62
CA ALA A 485 38.38 -23.30 25.14
C ALA A 485 37.82 -22.39 24.03
N GLN A 486 38.46 -22.32 22.86
CA GLN A 486 37.91 -21.61 21.69
C GLN A 486 36.71 -22.39 21.10
N ASN A 487 36.80 -23.72 21.00
CA ASN A 487 35.70 -24.57 20.53
C ASN A 487 34.48 -24.54 21.47
N GLN A 488 34.68 -24.46 22.79
CA GLN A 488 33.57 -24.29 23.73
C GLN A 488 32.87 -22.94 23.52
N LYS A 489 33.62 -21.83 23.47
CA LYS A 489 33.06 -20.49 23.16
C LYS A 489 32.31 -20.46 21.83
N ALA A 490 32.74 -21.23 20.82
CA ALA A 490 32.03 -21.37 19.56
C ALA A 490 30.67 -22.08 19.71
N ARG A 491 30.59 -23.10 20.58
CA ARG A 491 29.33 -23.79 20.92
C ARG A 491 28.40 -22.88 21.72
N ASP A 492 28.90 -22.25 22.78
CA ASP A 492 28.13 -21.34 23.65
C ASP A 492 27.50 -20.19 22.85
N ALA A 493 28.27 -19.61 21.92
CA ALA A 493 27.82 -18.54 21.04
C ALA A 493 26.78 -19.00 20.00
N LEU A 494 26.92 -20.22 19.47
CA LEU A 494 25.94 -20.81 18.54
C LEU A 494 24.64 -21.20 19.25
N GLU A 495 24.71 -21.74 20.48
CA GLU A 495 23.53 -22.00 21.31
C GLU A 495 22.79 -20.69 21.64
N THR A 496 23.54 -19.64 22.00
CA THR A 496 22.98 -18.29 22.23
C THR A 496 22.24 -17.78 20.99
N ALA A 497 22.82 -17.95 19.79
CA ALA A 497 22.18 -17.59 18.52
C ALA A 497 20.93 -18.44 18.25
N GLY A 498 21.03 -19.77 18.35
CA GLY A 498 19.94 -20.72 18.11
C GLY A 498 18.73 -20.58 19.06
N ARG A 499 18.96 -20.00 20.25
CA ARG A 499 17.91 -19.64 21.21
C ARG A 499 17.17 -18.35 20.82
N LEU A 500 17.84 -17.42 20.15
CA LEU A 500 17.27 -16.15 19.67
C LEU A 500 16.57 -16.33 18.31
N ASP A 501 17.17 -17.11 17.41
CA ASP A 501 16.64 -17.50 16.11
C ASP A 501 16.84 -19.01 15.90
N ARG A 502 15.74 -19.76 15.84
CA ARG A 502 15.75 -21.22 15.70
C ARG A 502 16.10 -21.70 14.31
N GLU A 503 15.98 -20.86 13.28
CA GLU A 503 16.32 -21.28 11.91
C GLU A 503 17.84 -21.51 11.77
N LEU A 504 18.64 -20.81 12.58
CA LEU A 504 20.10 -20.97 12.67
C LEU A 504 20.53 -22.33 13.25
N LEU A 505 19.63 -23.10 13.87
CA LEU A 505 19.90 -24.50 14.27
C LEU A 505 19.87 -25.47 13.08
N MET A 506 19.23 -25.07 11.98
CA MET A 506 19.11 -25.85 10.74
C MET A 506 20.05 -25.32 9.63
N TRP A 507 20.86 -24.30 9.92
CA TRP A 507 21.79 -23.71 8.96
C TRP A 507 23.04 -24.58 8.81
N GLU A 508 23.35 -24.96 7.57
CA GLU A 508 24.58 -25.69 7.23
C GLU A 508 25.71 -24.71 6.86
N ARG A 509 26.91 -24.95 7.40
CA ARG A 509 28.09 -24.12 7.14
C ARG A 509 28.60 -24.38 5.71
N PRO A 510 28.86 -23.34 4.90
CA PRO A 510 29.48 -23.51 3.58
C PRO A 510 30.80 -24.33 3.65
N PRO A 511 31.10 -25.15 2.63
CA PRO A 511 32.38 -25.86 2.51
C PRO A 511 33.60 -24.93 2.64
N ASP A 512 34.68 -25.44 3.25
CA ASP A 512 35.87 -24.62 3.58
C ASP A 512 36.62 -24.07 2.35
N ASP A 513 36.39 -24.61 1.16
CA ASP A 513 36.88 -24.10 -0.13
C ASP A 513 36.04 -22.94 -0.71
N ARG A 514 34.78 -22.77 -0.26
CA ARG A 514 33.85 -21.72 -0.75
C ARG A 514 33.27 -20.88 0.40
N LEU A 515 34.12 -20.49 1.34
CA LEU A 515 33.82 -19.61 2.49
C LEU A 515 33.56 -18.14 2.09
N THR A 516 32.56 -17.92 1.24
CA THR A 516 32.10 -16.58 0.83
C THR A 516 31.49 -15.85 2.01
N MET A 517 31.92 -14.61 2.25
CA MET A 517 31.50 -13.78 3.38
C MET A 517 29.98 -13.71 3.55
N ASN A 518 29.27 -13.47 2.44
CA ASN A 518 27.82 -13.31 2.37
C ASN A 518 27.03 -14.58 2.76
N ARG A 519 27.63 -15.77 2.59
CA ARG A 519 27.03 -17.06 3.01
C ARG A 519 27.48 -17.49 4.41
N LEU A 520 28.64 -17.02 4.87
CA LEU A 520 29.28 -17.44 6.12
C LEU A 520 28.87 -16.60 7.35
N LEU A 521 28.53 -15.32 7.16
CA LEU A 521 28.26 -14.38 8.25
C LEU A 521 26.87 -13.74 8.09
N LEU A 522 26.13 -13.63 9.19
CA LEU A 522 24.84 -12.95 9.20
C LEU A 522 25.05 -11.43 9.18
N ALA A 523 24.50 -10.77 8.16
CA ALA A 523 24.64 -9.33 7.92
C ALA A 523 23.30 -8.59 8.09
N PRO A 524 22.86 -8.29 9.33
CA PRO A 524 21.52 -7.79 9.63
C PRO A 524 21.18 -6.52 8.85
N VAL A 525 19.94 -6.45 8.37
CA VAL A 525 19.38 -5.32 7.62
C VAL A 525 19.13 -4.10 8.51
N LEU A 526 18.91 -2.93 7.89
CA LEU A 526 18.40 -1.75 8.56
C LEU A 526 16.94 -1.99 8.97
N PRO A 527 16.57 -1.78 10.25
CA PRO A 527 15.17 -1.86 10.66
C PRO A 527 14.28 -0.87 9.89
N LEU A 528 13.07 -1.29 9.54
CA LEU A 528 12.06 -0.41 8.87
C LEU A 528 11.68 0.82 9.71
N THR A 529 11.97 0.82 11.01
CA THR A 529 11.84 1.97 11.94
C THR A 529 12.89 3.05 11.72
N ASP A 530 14.03 2.69 11.13
CA ASP A 530 15.18 3.57 10.92
C ASP A 530 15.31 4.02 9.45
N LEU A 531 14.37 3.59 8.61
CA LEU A 531 14.16 4.13 7.26
C LEU A 531 13.78 5.62 7.37
N PRO A 532 14.47 6.54 6.65
CA PRO A 532 14.36 7.96 6.93
C PRO A 532 12.96 8.53 6.65
N VAL A 533 12.58 9.52 7.46
CA VAL A 533 11.34 10.29 7.30
C VAL A 533 11.45 11.20 6.06
N ILE A 534 10.34 11.46 5.37
CA ILE A 534 10.34 12.40 4.24
C ILE A 534 10.36 13.83 4.75
N GLU A 535 11.54 14.44 4.72
CA GLU A 535 11.76 15.84 5.08
C GLU A 535 11.39 16.82 3.95
N ASP A 536 11.30 16.38 2.68
CA ASP A 536 10.87 17.23 1.57
C ASP A 536 9.37 17.56 1.66
N THR A 537 9.07 18.73 2.22
CA THR A 537 7.72 19.31 2.26
C THR A 537 7.28 19.91 0.93
N SER A 538 8.16 20.08 -0.06
CA SER A 538 7.88 20.86 -1.25
C SER A 538 6.74 20.30 -2.10
N LEU A 539 6.52 18.97 -2.11
CA LEU A 539 5.33 18.41 -2.77
C LEU A 539 4.05 18.66 -1.95
N ALA A 540 4.11 18.53 -0.63
CA ALA A 540 2.99 18.78 0.25
C ALA A 540 2.52 20.24 0.14
N GLU A 541 3.46 21.18 0.12
CA GLU A 541 3.22 22.61 -0.11
C GLU A 541 2.63 22.89 -1.50
N ARG A 542 3.17 22.27 -2.57
CA ARG A 542 2.60 22.38 -3.92
C ARG A 542 1.15 21.87 -3.98
N VAL A 543 0.85 20.74 -3.33
CA VAL A 543 -0.49 20.15 -3.26
C VAL A 543 -1.45 21.03 -2.44
N GLU A 544 -1.03 21.50 -1.27
CA GLU A 544 -1.82 22.38 -0.41
C GLU A 544 -2.11 23.71 -1.10
N ALA A 545 -1.10 24.36 -1.71
CA ALA A 545 -1.27 25.61 -2.44
C ALA A 545 -2.21 25.45 -3.64
N GLN A 546 -2.04 24.39 -4.44
CA GLN A 546 -2.91 24.10 -5.58
C GLN A 546 -4.36 23.88 -5.14
N LEU A 547 -4.60 23.12 -4.08
CA LEU A 547 -5.95 22.88 -3.57
C LEU A 547 -6.55 24.10 -2.89
N SER A 548 -5.77 24.86 -2.12
CA SER A 548 -6.22 26.11 -1.49
C SER A 548 -6.62 27.16 -2.53
N SER A 549 -5.87 27.27 -3.64
CA SER A 549 -6.22 28.17 -4.74
C SER A 549 -7.59 27.86 -5.38
N ARG A 550 -7.98 26.57 -5.44
CA ARG A 550 -9.22 26.10 -6.07
C ARG A 550 -10.39 26.05 -5.08
N LEU A 551 -10.15 25.64 -3.85
CA LEU A 551 -11.17 25.44 -2.83
C LEU A 551 -11.46 26.70 -2.01
N LEU A 552 -10.44 27.50 -1.69
CA LEU A 552 -10.53 28.61 -0.72
C LEU A 552 -10.32 30.02 -1.32
N GLY A 553 -9.94 30.12 -2.60
CA GLY A 553 -9.91 31.40 -3.32
C GLY A 553 -8.57 32.14 -3.35
N GLY A 554 -7.44 31.42 -3.29
CA GLY A 554 -6.12 31.97 -3.65
C GLY A 554 -5.33 32.66 -2.54
N GLY A 555 -5.90 32.84 -1.34
CA GLY A 555 -5.14 33.23 -0.14
C GLY A 555 -4.28 32.07 0.40
N SER A 556 -3.23 32.41 1.15
CA SER A 556 -2.36 31.46 1.85
C SER A 556 -2.37 31.68 3.38
N GLY A 557 -2.11 30.61 4.14
CA GLY A 557 -2.13 30.64 5.60
C GLY A 557 -3.45 31.17 6.18
N ILE A 558 -3.37 31.87 7.33
CA ILE A 558 -4.54 32.38 8.08
C ILE A 558 -5.47 33.27 7.22
N SER A 559 -4.94 33.95 6.19
CA SER A 559 -5.75 34.82 5.31
C SER A 559 -6.88 34.07 4.59
N ALA A 560 -6.67 32.79 4.23
CA ALA A 560 -7.69 31.95 3.60
C ALA A 560 -8.81 31.53 4.57
N TRP A 561 -8.55 31.51 5.88
CA TRP A 561 -9.49 31.04 6.90
C TRP A 561 -10.46 32.13 7.38
N GLY A 562 -10.04 33.40 7.35
CA GLY A 562 -10.87 34.55 7.77
C GLY A 562 -12.26 34.58 7.09
N PRO A 563 -12.36 34.53 5.74
CA PRO A 563 -13.64 34.50 5.03
C PRO A 563 -14.52 33.29 5.37
N LEU A 564 -13.91 32.14 5.64
CA LEU A 564 -14.62 30.89 5.97
C LEU A 564 -15.24 30.96 7.37
N VAL A 565 -14.47 31.45 8.35
CA VAL A 565 -14.93 31.66 9.72
C VAL A 565 -16.03 32.73 9.75
N LEU A 566 -15.83 33.86 9.05
CA LEU A 566 -16.84 34.91 8.94
C LEU A 566 -18.12 34.40 8.26
N GLY A 567 -18.01 33.60 7.20
CA GLY A 567 -19.14 32.94 6.53
C GLY A 567 -19.89 31.97 7.44
N ALA A 568 -19.18 31.14 8.23
CA ALA A 568 -19.79 30.23 9.19
C ALA A 568 -20.50 30.97 10.33
N LEU A 569 -19.88 32.03 10.87
CA LEU A 569 -20.50 32.93 11.86
C LEU A 569 -21.73 33.63 11.28
N LEU A 570 -21.70 34.08 10.03
CA LEU A 570 -22.85 34.66 9.33
C LEU A 570 -23.99 33.64 9.18
N VAL A 571 -23.71 32.39 8.77
CA VAL A 571 -24.71 31.31 8.71
C VAL A 571 -25.38 31.10 10.07
N ALA A 572 -24.61 31.13 11.16
CA ALA A 572 -25.12 31.01 12.53
C ALA A 572 -25.96 32.23 12.96
N MET A 573 -25.47 33.44 12.73
CA MET A 573 -26.12 34.72 13.04
C MET A 573 -27.49 34.86 12.34
N LEU A 574 -27.53 34.66 11.01
CA LEU A 574 -28.77 34.61 10.24
C LEU A 574 -29.71 33.51 10.77
N GLY A 575 -29.11 32.39 11.19
CA GLY A 575 -29.84 31.26 11.75
C GLY A 575 -30.52 31.54 13.10
N LEU A 576 -29.96 32.43 13.92
CA LEU A 576 -30.55 32.94 15.16
C LEU A 576 -31.58 34.05 14.87
N ALA A 577 -31.22 35.01 14.00
CA ALA A 577 -32.05 36.14 13.62
C ALA A 577 -33.37 35.78 12.91
N ARG A 578 -33.56 34.51 12.51
CA ARG A 578 -34.81 33.96 11.96
C ARG A 578 -36.06 34.36 12.77
N GLY A 579 -35.96 34.40 14.11
CA GLY A 579 -37.08 34.78 14.98
C GLY A 579 -37.45 36.26 14.92
N ILE A 580 -36.51 37.14 14.54
CA ILE A 580 -36.71 38.58 14.40
C ILE A 580 -37.31 38.88 13.03
N PHE A 581 -36.65 38.43 11.95
CA PHE A 581 -37.07 38.78 10.58
C PHE A 581 -38.34 38.08 10.11
N ASN A 582 -38.72 36.93 10.72
CA ASN A 582 -39.91 36.16 10.37
C ASN A 582 -40.02 35.90 8.84
N PRO A 583 -38.99 35.24 8.26
CA PRO A 583 -38.89 34.97 6.82
C PRO A 583 -40.02 34.06 6.34
N SER A 584 -40.31 34.06 5.03
CA SER A 584 -41.38 33.23 4.47
C SER A 584 -41.16 31.73 4.75
N HIS A 585 -42.28 31.02 4.93
CA HIS A 585 -42.26 29.59 5.21
C HIS A 585 -43.21 28.81 4.28
N GLU A 586 -43.11 27.49 4.36
CA GLU A 586 -43.84 26.58 3.49
C GLU A 586 -45.25 26.30 4.03
N CYS A 587 -46.27 26.47 3.20
CA CYS A 587 -47.63 26.04 3.54
C CYS A 587 -47.71 24.51 3.59
N GLU A 588 -48.01 23.94 4.77
CA GLU A 588 -48.03 22.49 5.04
C GLU A 588 -48.98 21.66 4.14
N LYS A 589 -49.92 22.31 3.44
CA LYS A 589 -50.79 21.66 2.44
C LYS A 589 -50.31 21.84 1.00
N CYS A 590 -50.06 23.07 0.54
CA CYS A 590 -49.88 23.36 -0.90
C CYS A 590 -48.48 23.83 -1.30
N GLY A 591 -47.49 23.85 -0.40
CA GLY A 591 -46.09 24.16 -0.72
C GLY A 591 -45.80 25.62 -1.07
N ARG A 592 -46.82 26.47 -1.29
CA ARG A 592 -46.67 27.91 -1.54
C ARG A 592 -45.94 28.62 -0.39
N PRO A 593 -45.16 29.68 -0.67
CA PRO A 593 -44.65 30.57 0.36
C PRO A 593 -45.81 31.25 1.10
N VAL A 594 -45.66 31.36 2.41
CA VAL A 594 -46.51 32.15 3.32
C VAL A 594 -45.65 33.30 3.82
N CYS A 595 -46.12 34.55 3.72
CA CYS A 595 -45.36 35.68 4.26
C CYS A 595 -46.27 36.80 4.79
N ARG A 596 -45.80 37.53 5.81
CA ARG A 596 -46.54 38.63 6.46
C ARG A 596 -46.98 39.76 5.50
N ARG A 597 -46.33 39.92 4.35
CA ARG A 597 -46.62 40.98 3.38
C ARG A 597 -47.78 40.62 2.44
N CYS A 598 -47.91 39.34 2.11
CA CYS A 598 -48.96 38.80 1.23
C CYS A 598 -50.16 38.27 2.02
N ASP A 599 -49.92 37.41 3.01
CA ASP A 599 -50.95 36.80 3.86
C ASP A 599 -51.29 37.68 5.08
N LYS A 600 -51.60 38.98 4.87
CA LYS A 600 -51.82 39.95 5.97
C LYS A 600 -52.93 39.58 6.95
N GLU A 601 -53.92 38.81 6.51
CA GLU A 601 -55.02 38.28 7.34
C GLU A 601 -54.60 37.16 8.30
N LEU A 602 -53.37 36.65 8.19
CA LEU A 602 -52.90 35.51 8.97
C LEU A 602 -51.91 35.93 10.06
N GLY A 603 -52.17 35.44 11.27
CA GLY A 603 -51.23 35.53 12.38
C GLY A 603 -49.93 34.79 12.08
N VAL A 604 -48.84 35.27 12.69
CA VAL A 604 -47.46 34.81 12.49
C VAL A 604 -47.28 33.28 12.61
N ALA A 605 -48.09 32.63 13.45
CA ALA A 605 -48.06 31.19 13.69
C ALA A 605 -48.78 30.33 12.61
N SER A 606 -49.36 30.92 11.56
CA SER A 606 -50.13 30.14 10.57
C SER A 606 -49.25 29.23 9.71
N LYS A 607 -49.37 27.93 9.92
CA LYS A 607 -48.79 26.85 9.10
C LYS A 607 -49.36 26.76 7.66
N LEU A 608 -50.41 27.52 7.35
CA LEU A 608 -51.13 27.49 6.08
C LEU A 608 -51.20 28.88 5.46
N CYS A 609 -51.11 28.99 4.13
CA CYS A 609 -51.43 30.23 3.39
C CYS A 609 -52.94 30.56 3.48
N ALA A 610 -53.31 31.82 3.22
CA ALA A 610 -54.68 32.30 3.35
C ALA A 610 -55.69 31.46 2.54
N GLN A 611 -55.30 31.02 1.33
CA GLN A 611 -56.11 30.12 0.50
C GLN A 611 -56.38 28.76 1.17
N CYS A 612 -55.39 28.19 1.85
CA CYS A 612 -55.58 26.92 2.56
C CYS A 612 -56.35 27.11 3.87
N VAL A 613 -56.16 28.22 4.59
CA VAL A 613 -56.96 28.56 5.78
C VAL A 613 -58.44 28.72 5.42
N ASN A 614 -58.74 29.44 4.34
CA ASN A 614 -60.12 29.67 3.89
C ASN A 614 -60.80 28.39 3.34
N VAL A 615 -60.05 27.44 2.78
CA VAL A 615 -60.61 26.17 2.23
C VAL A 615 -60.68 25.04 3.26
N PHE A 616 -59.80 25.01 4.27
CA PHE A 616 -59.64 23.85 5.18
C PHE A 616 -59.79 24.16 6.68
N SER A 617 -59.85 25.42 7.10
CA SER A 617 -59.82 25.78 8.53
C SER A 617 -60.95 26.72 8.95
N ARG A 618 -61.28 27.75 8.15
CA ARG A 618 -62.48 28.56 8.37
C ARG A 618 -63.70 27.82 7.79
N LYS A 619 -64.80 27.69 8.56
CA LYS A 619 -66.10 27.12 8.10
C LYS A 619 -66.88 28.09 7.19
N ILE A 620 -66.19 28.84 6.32
CA ILE A 620 -66.82 29.69 5.32
C ILE A 620 -67.32 28.78 4.19
N VAL A 621 -68.50 29.06 3.63
CA VAL A 621 -69.07 28.29 2.51
C VAL A 621 -68.31 28.63 1.22
N VAL A 622 -67.16 27.98 1.02
CA VAL A 622 -66.39 28.07 -0.23
C VAL A 622 -67.01 27.15 -1.28
N GLU A 623 -67.26 27.70 -2.47
CA GLU A 623 -67.78 26.98 -3.64
C GLU A 623 -67.04 25.64 -3.86
N ALA A 624 -67.78 24.55 -4.05
CA ALA A 624 -67.23 23.21 -4.24
C ALA A 624 -66.17 23.16 -5.36
N ARG A 625 -66.36 23.92 -6.45
CA ARG A 625 -65.40 24.04 -7.56
C ARG A 625 -64.10 24.74 -7.20
N VAL A 626 -64.10 25.67 -6.23
CA VAL A 626 -62.87 26.28 -5.70
C VAL A 626 -62.14 25.30 -4.79
N ARG A 627 -62.87 24.61 -3.90
CA ARG A 627 -62.29 23.56 -3.04
C ARG A 627 -61.67 22.43 -3.87
N ALA A 628 -62.37 21.91 -4.87
CA ALA A 628 -61.85 20.86 -5.78
C ALA A 628 -60.56 21.30 -6.50
N ARG A 629 -60.53 22.53 -7.07
CA ARG A 629 -59.32 23.09 -7.69
C ARG A 629 -58.15 23.16 -6.70
N LYS A 630 -58.39 23.50 -5.42
CA LYS A 630 -57.33 23.56 -4.40
C LYS A 630 -56.84 22.17 -3.97
N HIS A 631 -57.71 21.16 -3.92
CA HIS A 631 -57.30 19.76 -3.72
C HIS A 631 -56.38 19.27 -4.85
N ILE A 632 -56.74 19.53 -6.12
CA ILE A 632 -55.92 19.15 -7.28
C ILE A 632 -54.55 19.84 -7.26
N GLU A 633 -54.48 21.11 -6.85
CA GLU A 633 -53.19 21.83 -6.70
C GLU A 633 -52.31 21.19 -5.61
N ILE A 634 -52.89 20.85 -4.46
CA ILE A 634 -52.19 20.19 -3.33
C ILE A 634 -51.63 18.85 -3.78
N GLU A 635 -52.44 18.03 -4.43
CA GLU A 635 -52.06 16.68 -4.85
C GLU A 635 -50.96 16.71 -5.91
N ARG A 636 -51.09 17.56 -6.93
CA ARG A 636 -50.04 17.79 -7.93
C ARG A 636 -48.72 18.27 -7.31
N ASN A 637 -48.76 19.13 -6.28
CA ASN A 637 -47.57 19.58 -5.57
C ASN A 637 -46.92 18.46 -4.74
N ARG A 638 -47.71 17.58 -4.12
CA ARG A 638 -47.23 16.38 -3.40
C ARG A 638 -46.55 15.40 -4.35
N GLN A 639 -47.21 15.06 -5.45
CA GLN A 639 -46.66 14.16 -6.48
C GLN A 639 -45.37 14.72 -7.09
N TRP A 640 -45.32 16.03 -7.36
CA TRP A 640 -44.09 16.69 -7.82
C TRP A 640 -42.95 16.60 -6.79
N ALA A 641 -43.22 16.87 -5.50
CA ALA A 641 -42.21 16.78 -4.45
C ALA A 641 -41.72 15.34 -4.22
N SER A 642 -42.61 14.35 -4.31
CA SER A 642 -42.29 12.91 -4.31
C SER A 642 -41.39 12.54 -5.48
N GLY A 643 -41.76 12.92 -6.71
CA GLY A 643 -40.98 12.66 -7.93
C GLY A 643 -39.58 13.28 -7.87
N VAL A 644 -39.48 14.55 -7.46
CA VAL A 644 -38.19 15.24 -7.27
C VAL A 644 -37.35 14.56 -6.18
N SER A 645 -37.97 14.09 -5.09
CA SER A 645 -37.27 13.31 -4.07
C SER A 645 -36.71 11.99 -4.60
N TYR A 646 -37.43 11.27 -5.47
CA TYR A 646 -36.93 10.05 -6.09
C TYR A 646 -35.83 10.34 -7.12
N VAL A 647 -35.97 11.37 -7.95
CA VAL A 647 -34.92 11.78 -8.90
C VAL A 647 -33.63 12.11 -8.15
N PHE A 648 -33.69 12.88 -7.07
CA PHE A 648 -32.50 13.12 -6.23
C PHE A 648 -31.97 11.82 -5.60
N GLY A 649 -32.83 10.98 -5.02
CA GLY A 649 -32.42 9.72 -4.39
C GLY A 649 -31.82 8.68 -5.36
N GLY A 650 -32.25 8.69 -6.62
CA GLY A 650 -31.70 7.86 -7.70
C GLY A 650 -30.34 8.36 -8.22
N LEU A 651 -30.18 9.68 -8.37
CA LEU A 651 -28.92 10.29 -8.81
C LEU A 651 -27.83 10.20 -7.72
N VAL A 652 -28.18 10.47 -6.46
CA VAL A 652 -27.27 10.36 -5.31
C VAL A 652 -28.05 9.80 -4.12
N SER A 653 -27.66 8.62 -3.65
CA SER A 653 -28.26 8.00 -2.47
C SER A 653 -28.26 8.98 -1.30
N GLY A 654 -29.37 9.11 -0.57
CA GLY A 654 -29.49 10.09 0.51
C GLY A 654 -29.90 11.52 0.11
N ALA A 655 -29.68 11.96 -1.13
CA ALA A 655 -30.07 13.33 -1.54
C ALA A 655 -31.61 13.54 -1.44
N GLY A 656 -32.41 12.51 -1.77
CA GLY A 656 -33.86 12.53 -1.52
C GLY A 656 -34.22 12.62 -0.02
N HIS A 657 -33.44 12.02 0.87
CA HIS A 657 -33.69 12.11 2.32
C HIS A 657 -33.45 13.54 2.83
N LEU A 658 -32.40 14.19 2.31
CA LEU A 658 -32.07 15.59 2.58
C LEU A 658 -33.11 16.55 2.00
N PHE A 659 -33.63 16.28 0.80
CA PHE A 659 -34.75 17.02 0.21
C PHE A 659 -36.01 16.95 1.08
N ASN A 660 -36.23 15.84 1.80
CA ASN A 660 -37.29 15.70 2.79
C ASN A 660 -36.88 16.07 4.24
N GLY A 661 -35.75 16.78 4.43
CA GLY A 661 -35.32 17.35 5.71
C GLY A 661 -34.62 16.41 6.70
N LEU A 662 -34.31 15.16 6.33
CA LEU A 662 -33.55 14.24 7.18
C LEU A 662 -32.04 14.47 7.01
N ALA A 663 -31.56 15.65 7.44
CA ALA A 663 -30.20 16.12 7.17
C ALA A 663 -29.09 15.10 7.49
N VAL A 664 -29.12 14.52 8.70
CA VAL A 664 -28.10 13.55 9.15
C VAL A 664 -28.14 12.26 8.33
N ARG A 665 -29.30 11.61 8.20
CA ARG A 665 -29.45 10.35 7.42
C ARG A 665 -29.13 10.55 5.95
N GLY A 666 -29.59 11.66 5.36
CA GLY A 666 -29.32 11.99 3.96
C GLY A 666 -27.83 12.24 3.70
N THR A 667 -27.14 12.93 4.60
CA THR A 667 -25.68 13.17 4.50
C THR A 667 -24.88 11.89 4.66
N LEU A 668 -25.26 10.99 5.58
CA LEU A 668 -24.58 9.70 5.76
C LEU A 668 -24.72 8.79 4.53
N TYR A 669 -25.93 8.66 3.98
CA TYR A 669 -26.15 7.91 2.74
C TYR A 669 -25.42 8.54 1.54
N ALA A 670 -25.38 9.87 1.45
CA ALA A 670 -24.66 10.58 0.38
C ALA A 670 -23.14 10.37 0.49
N PHE A 671 -22.57 10.47 1.69
CA PHE A 671 -21.14 10.24 1.92
C PHE A 671 -20.72 8.82 1.54
N LEU A 672 -21.41 7.80 2.05
CA LEU A 672 -21.06 6.39 1.75
C LEU A 672 -21.22 6.05 0.26
N PHE A 673 -22.20 6.65 -0.42
CA PHE A 673 -22.38 6.46 -1.86
C PHE A 673 -21.31 7.20 -2.67
N LEU A 674 -21.00 8.45 -2.32
CA LEU A 674 -19.97 9.25 -2.99
C LEU A 674 -18.55 8.72 -2.70
N LEU A 675 -18.34 8.02 -1.57
CA LEU A 675 -17.13 7.24 -1.29
C LEU A 675 -16.99 6.08 -2.29
N GLY A 676 -18.06 5.32 -2.51
CA GLY A 676 -18.08 4.27 -3.54
C GLY A 676 -17.87 4.81 -4.95
N VAL A 677 -18.52 5.92 -5.31
CA VAL A 677 -18.34 6.57 -6.63
C VAL A 677 -16.92 7.11 -6.79
N ALA A 678 -16.34 7.74 -5.76
CA ALA A 678 -14.95 8.21 -5.79
C ALA A 678 -13.96 7.05 -5.96
N GLY A 679 -14.18 5.91 -5.30
CA GLY A 679 -13.38 4.69 -5.51
C GLY A 679 -13.50 4.11 -6.92
N LEU A 680 -14.65 4.27 -7.60
CA LEU A 680 -14.83 3.83 -8.98
C LEU A 680 -14.09 4.75 -9.98
N VAL A 681 -14.14 6.07 -9.73
CA VAL A 681 -13.41 7.07 -10.51
C VAL A 681 -11.90 6.89 -10.34
N LEU A 682 -11.43 6.60 -9.12
CA LEU A 682 -10.02 6.41 -8.78
C LEU A 682 -9.56 4.93 -8.84
N ARG A 683 -10.25 4.08 -9.62
CA ARG A 683 -9.93 2.63 -9.73
C ARG A 683 -8.50 2.31 -10.17
N SER A 684 -7.86 3.21 -10.93
CA SER A 684 -6.46 3.10 -11.38
C SER A 684 -5.44 3.74 -10.41
N GLY A 685 -5.90 4.17 -9.24
CA GLY A 685 -5.10 4.87 -8.25
C GLY A 685 -4.75 6.32 -8.60
N VAL A 686 -4.11 6.99 -7.65
CA VAL A 686 -3.47 8.31 -7.76
C VAL A 686 -1.95 8.13 -7.85
N LEU A 687 -1.41 7.15 -7.11
CA LEU A 687 -0.04 6.68 -7.22
C LEU A 687 -0.03 5.25 -7.77
N ARG A 688 0.99 4.90 -8.56
CA ARG A 688 1.19 3.54 -9.06
C ARG A 688 2.13 2.76 -8.14
N SER A 689 1.84 1.47 -7.96
CA SER A 689 2.79 0.48 -7.45
C SER A 689 3.95 0.26 -8.43
N PRO A 690 5.14 -0.18 -7.98
CA PRO A 690 6.30 -0.38 -8.88
C PRO A 690 6.04 -1.43 -9.97
N TYR A 691 5.46 -2.57 -9.59
CA TYR A 691 5.17 -3.68 -10.48
C TYR A 691 3.70 -4.08 -10.37
N GLY A 692 3.01 -4.09 -11.52
CA GLY A 692 1.61 -4.49 -11.68
C GLY A 692 0.60 -3.52 -11.05
N GLU A 693 -0.68 -3.71 -11.41
CA GLU A 693 -1.82 -3.28 -10.60
C GLU A 693 -2.46 -4.52 -9.95
N VAL A 694 -3.01 -4.36 -8.74
CA VAL A 694 -3.88 -5.38 -8.12
C VAL A 694 -5.06 -5.69 -9.05
N PRO A 695 -5.36 -6.97 -9.35
CA PRO A 695 -6.41 -7.35 -10.29
C PRO A 695 -7.74 -6.62 -10.07
N MET A 696 -8.33 -6.10 -11.16
CA MET A 696 -9.40 -5.10 -11.08
C MET A 696 -10.67 -5.60 -10.35
N TYR A 697 -10.93 -6.91 -10.35
CA TYR A 697 -12.05 -7.49 -9.61
C TYR A 697 -11.88 -7.36 -8.08
N LEU A 698 -10.65 -7.43 -7.55
CA LEU A 698 -10.37 -7.20 -6.13
C LEU A 698 -10.61 -5.75 -5.72
N LYS A 699 -10.37 -4.80 -6.64
CA LYS A 699 -10.68 -3.37 -6.44
C LYS A 699 -12.19 -3.09 -6.51
N LEU A 700 -12.91 -3.71 -7.46
CA LEU A 700 -14.31 -3.40 -7.77
C LEU A 700 -15.34 -4.19 -6.95
N ALA A 701 -15.08 -5.44 -6.57
CA ALA A 701 -16.07 -6.27 -5.86
C ALA A 701 -16.48 -5.68 -4.49
N PRO A 702 -15.56 -5.23 -3.60
CA PRO A 702 -15.95 -4.59 -2.34
C PRO A 702 -16.78 -3.31 -2.54
N LEU A 703 -16.47 -2.59 -3.62
CA LEU A 703 -17.11 -1.32 -3.99
C LEU A 703 -18.58 -1.53 -4.42
N LEU A 704 -18.83 -2.55 -5.23
CA LEU A 704 -20.17 -2.93 -5.68
C LEU A 704 -21.01 -3.53 -4.53
N LEU A 705 -20.37 -4.35 -3.68
CA LEU A 705 -20.99 -4.90 -2.46
C LEU A 705 -21.37 -3.81 -1.44
N LEU A 706 -20.65 -2.68 -1.41
CA LEU A 706 -21.04 -1.50 -0.63
C LEU A 706 -22.18 -0.70 -1.30
N LEU A 707 -22.02 -0.38 -2.60
CA LEU A 707 -22.91 0.55 -3.32
C LEU A 707 -24.33 0.01 -3.51
N ILE A 708 -24.48 -1.25 -3.93
CA ILE A 708 -25.79 -1.80 -4.33
C ILE A 708 -26.75 -1.89 -3.12
N PRO A 709 -26.37 -2.49 -1.97
CA PRO A 709 -27.26 -2.55 -0.81
C PRO A 709 -27.55 -1.16 -0.22
N LEU A 710 -26.55 -0.27 -0.20
CA LEU A 710 -26.70 1.11 0.29
C LEU A 710 -27.76 1.88 -0.52
N HIS A 711 -27.72 1.78 -1.84
CA HIS A 711 -28.67 2.44 -2.73
C HIS A 711 -30.09 1.89 -2.54
N LEU A 712 -30.25 0.55 -2.52
CA LEU A 712 -31.53 -0.11 -2.28
C LEU A 712 -32.13 0.23 -0.91
N LEU A 713 -31.31 0.28 0.14
CA LEU A 713 -31.73 0.73 1.47
C LEU A 713 -32.19 2.19 1.47
N SER A 714 -31.50 3.07 0.72
CA SER A 714 -31.89 4.47 0.59
C SER A 714 -33.24 4.62 -0.15
N LEU A 715 -33.44 3.92 -1.27
CA LEU A 715 -34.71 3.95 -2.00
C LEU A 715 -35.86 3.36 -1.17
N ARG A 716 -35.64 2.26 -0.45
CA ARG A 716 -36.63 1.66 0.48
C ARG A 716 -37.01 2.61 1.63
N GLY A 717 -36.05 3.39 2.12
CA GLY A 717 -36.28 4.43 3.13
C GLY A 717 -37.14 5.58 2.62
N LEU A 718 -36.95 6.00 1.36
CA LEU A 718 -37.81 6.99 0.71
C LEU A 718 -39.22 6.45 0.44
N TYR A 719 -39.34 5.20 -0.03
CA TYR A 719 -40.63 4.58 -0.34
C TYR A 719 -41.53 4.47 0.89
N ARG A 720 -41.01 3.98 2.03
CA ARG A 720 -41.78 3.92 3.29
C ARG A 720 -42.35 5.28 3.67
N ARG A 721 -41.51 6.31 3.70
CA ARG A 721 -41.87 7.66 4.12
C ARG A 721 -42.85 8.40 3.18
N GLN A 722 -43.10 7.90 1.97
CA GLN A 722 -44.14 8.45 1.09
C GLN A 722 -45.51 7.79 1.28
N ASN A 723 -45.55 6.65 1.98
CA ASN A 723 -46.75 5.90 2.32
C ASN A 723 -47.08 6.01 3.84
N GLU A 724 -46.39 6.92 4.55
CA GLU A 724 -46.55 7.33 5.95
C GLU A 724 -47.14 8.76 6.02
#